data_AF-A0A1X2FVI1-F1
#
_entry.id   AF-A0A1X2FVI1-F1
#
_cell.length_a   1.000
_cell.length_b   1.000
_cell.length_c   1.000
_cell.angle_alpha   90.00
_cell.angle_beta   90.00
_cell.angle_gamma   90.00
#
_symmetry.space_group_name_H-M   'P 1'
#
loop_
_entity.id
_entity.type
_entity.pdbx_description
1 polymer ?
#
loop_
_entity_poly.entity_id
_entity_poly.type
_entity_poly.pdbx_seq_one_letter_code
_entity_poly.pdbx_strand_id
1 'polypeptide(L)'
;MSLKKILVFFVALSLAVSAIVDVSRISIENKYNTVETVADLYNFENLAENTGMSVQEVLTTLKDNGLKGVAVPEVTLNRLQEIGKIALYKMSDVENIYNLKNTAGNSALTSYIKSLSDSQKRIEKDYIVVTTDDVSTYDFLKSSLTKRVPSGKLTILKNGNNYAFILNEDMDTFADQGLGFDKNDLDMVKSLGLDIIPRVENYNGIKDKDIQNYVELLKHYGVKTVVFGGNDVLGNPDKISYAASLFKKNGIAIGIIDTPMGKSLQAGTEKFTKFDGYDGAKVYGLSEAETAKYDTSGIVDRWYRSIIERDVRIIYIRAKVDTTKSQNYNLKQNISMLKEINDLVNYAGLNLGVVKPLSPIHQSKIIEVLISLGVVAGGILLLMLFGLRERYSLILTILGIVISALLILTKYNDLGVKSVALLSSIIYPSLAIGYFIDGSKKIIDGGEDGHYVRDSLYIFFKTVLISLAGGLIIAAIMADSKYMLKLDYFRGVKLSFTVPVVVYIAYYGYKVWNINTFKKLTDASIKILNTEIKIWHVLAVLIAGFVGIVYISRTGNSPIIKPTSIELKFRSLLEHYLVARPRTKEFLVGYPALILSIYAAKKKSKSMNFILGILASIGILSMPNTMSHVESVLKIALERTVISWVFGLIIGLVALKVVDVFMRYIKIKNVHN
;
A
#
# COMPACT_ATOMS: atom_id res chain seq x y z
N MET A 1 2.28 -41.82 -19.70
CA MET A 1 3.00 -40.53 -19.56
C MET A 1 3.80 -40.59 -18.26
N SER A 2 5.09 -40.22 -18.24
CA SER A 2 5.85 -40.23 -16.97
C SER A 2 5.28 -39.20 -15.99
N LEU A 3 5.34 -39.46 -14.69
CA LEU A 3 4.79 -38.56 -13.65
C LEU A 3 5.30 -37.12 -13.81
N LYS A 4 6.60 -36.95 -14.12
CA LYS A 4 7.19 -35.64 -14.40
C LYS A 4 6.50 -34.89 -15.54
N LYS A 5 6.14 -35.57 -16.63
CA LYS A 5 5.42 -34.95 -17.75
C LYS A 5 4.04 -34.47 -17.31
N ILE A 6 3.34 -35.25 -16.46
CA ILE A 6 2.03 -34.87 -15.92
C ILE A 6 2.15 -33.63 -15.02
N LEU A 7 3.15 -33.58 -14.13
CA LEU A 7 3.39 -32.42 -13.28
C LEU A 7 3.70 -31.15 -14.11
N VAL A 8 4.54 -31.28 -15.14
CA VAL A 8 4.83 -30.17 -16.06
C VAL A 8 3.58 -29.72 -16.81
N PHE A 9 2.71 -30.65 -17.19
CA PHE A 9 1.41 -30.31 -17.79
C PHE A 9 0.54 -29.50 -16.83
N PHE A 10 0.45 -29.86 -15.55
CA PHE A 10 -0.29 -29.06 -14.55
C PHE A 10 0.32 -27.67 -14.32
N VAL A 11 1.65 -27.54 -14.33
CA VAL A 11 2.31 -26.22 -14.30
C VAL A 11 1.93 -25.40 -15.55
N ALA A 12 1.99 -26.00 -16.74
CA ALA A 12 1.64 -25.30 -17.98
C ALA A 12 0.17 -24.89 -18.02
N LEU A 13 -0.74 -25.75 -17.58
CA LEU A 13 -2.17 -25.47 -17.47
C LEU A 13 -2.44 -24.32 -16.51
N SER A 14 -1.86 -24.37 -15.30
CA SER A 14 -1.97 -23.31 -14.30
C SER A 14 -1.45 -21.96 -14.82
N LEU A 15 -0.33 -21.95 -15.56
CA LEU A 15 0.21 -20.74 -16.17
C LEU A 15 -0.67 -20.20 -17.29
N ALA A 16 -1.25 -21.06 -18.12
CA ALA A 16 -2.19 -20.64 -19.17
C ALA A 16 -3.43 -20.00 -18.56
N VAL A 17 -4.00 -20.62 -17.51
CA VAL A 17 -5.13 -20.05 -16.76
C VAL A 17 -4.74 -18.74 -16.09
N SER A 18 -3.56 -18.68 -15.45
CA SER A 18 -3.05 -17.46 -14.81
C SER A 18 -2.91 -16.32 -15.82
N ALA A 19 -2.36 -16.59 -17.01
CA ALA A 19 -2.20 -15.59 -18.05
C ALA A 19 -3.55 -15.02 -18.53
N ILE A 20 -4.58 -15.87 -18.67
CA ILE A 20 -5.94 -15.40 -19.03
C ILE A 20 -6.50 -14.46 -17.95
N VAL A 21 -6.34 -14.83 -16.68
CA VAL A 21 -6.77 -14.01 -15.54
C VAL A 21 -6.00 -12.69 -15.50
N ASP A 22 -4.68 -12.73 -15.65
CA ASP A 22 -3.82 -11.55 -15.65
C ASP A 22 -4.15 -10.60 -16.81
N VAL A 23 -4.46 -11.11 -18.01
CA VAL A 23 -4.91 -10.28 -19.15
C VAL A 23 -6.26 -9.63 -18.86
N SER A 24 -7.20 -10.36 -18.25
CA SER A 24 -8.49 -9.82 -17.81
C SER A 24 -8.30 -8.70 -16.77
N ARG A 25 -7.42 -8.94 -15.78
CA ARG A 25 -7.02 -7.95 -14.78
C ARG A 25 -6.42 -6.70 -15.43
N ILE A 26 -5.48 -6.85 -16.35
CA ILE A 26 -4.87 -5.72 -17.08
C ILE A 26 -5.94 -4.91 -17.84
N SER A 27 -6.94 -5.57 -18.43
CA SER A 27 -8.06 -4.88 -19.09
C SER A 27 -8.88 -4.03 -18.11
N ILE A 28 -9.10 -4.52 -16.90
CA ILE A 28 -9.81 -3.78 -15.84
C ILE A 28 -8.95 -2.61 -15.34
N GLU A 29 -7.66 -2.84 -15.06
CA GLU A 29 -6.71 -1.80 -14.64
C GLU A 29 -6.59 -0.69 -15.70
N ASN A 30 -6.57 -1.04 -17.00
CA ASN A 30 -6.54 -0.07 -18.10
C ASN A 30 -7.82 0.78 -18.20
N LYS A 31 -8.97 0.29 -17.72
CA LYS A 31 -10.22 1.06 -17.62
C LYS A 31 -10.24 1.93 -16.36
N TYR A 32 -9.60 1.48 -15.29
CA TYR A 32 -9.41 2.23 -14.05
C TYR A 32 -8.25 3.22 -14.21
N ASN A 33 -8.38 4.19 -15.12
CA ASN A 33 -7.27 5.04 -15.56
C ASN A 33 -7.49 6.55 -15.33
N THR A 34 -8.50 6.92 -14.54
CA THR A 34 -8.85 8.32 -14.28
C THR A 34 -8.40 8.73 -12.90
N VAL A 35 -7.54 9.75 -12.80
CA VAL A 35 -7.04 10.34 -11.55
C VAL A 35 -7.77 11.64 -11.27
N GLU A 36 -8.18 11.81 -10.02
CA GLU A 36 -8.86 12.98 -9.51
C GLU A 36 -7.98 13.69 -8.47
N THR A 37 -7.70 14.98 -8.70
CA THR A 37 -7.05 15.85 -7.71
C THR A 37 -8.11 16.59 -6.91
N VAL A 38 -8.05 16.44 -5.58
CA VAL A 38 -9.11 16.85 -4.67
C VAL A 38 -8.52 17.74 -3.58
N ALA A 39 -9.00 18.97 -3.49
CA ALA A 39 -8.55 19.92 -2.48
C ALA A 39 -9.27 19.70 -1.15
N ASP A 40 -8.55 19.70 -0.03
CA ASP A 40 -9.14 19.75 1.31
C ASP A 40 -9.72 21.15 1.58
N LEU A 41 -11.03 21.28 1.74
CA LEU A 41 -11.69 22.59 1.85
C LEU A 41 -11.09 23.44 2.97
N TYR A 42 -11.04 22.93 4.20
CA TYR A 42 -10.60 23.70 5.37
C TYR A 42 -9.11 24.09 5.29
N ASN A 43 -8.24 23.22 4.77
CA ASN A 43 -6.85 23.58 4.53
C ASN A 43 -6.70 24.68 3.46
N PHE A 44 -7.54 24.68 2.42
CA PHE A 44 -7.53 25.75 1.40
C PHE A 44 -8.22 27.03 1.87
N GLU A 45 -9.12 26.98 2.85
CA GLU A 45 -9.59 28.17 3.58
C GLU A 45 -8.46 28.83 4.35
N ASN A 46 -7.63 28.06 5.07
CA ASN A 46 -6.43 28.58 5.74
C ASN A 46 -5.45 29.23 4.75
N LEU A 47 -5.31 28.65 3.54
CA LEU A 47 -4.55 29.29 2.46
C LEU A 47 -5.20 30.60 2.01
N ALA A 48 -6.52 30.61 1.84
CA ALA A 48 -7.28 31.79 1.43
C ALA A 48 -7.09 32.95 2.43
N GLU A 49 -7.25 32.67 3.72
CA GLU A 49 -6.97 33.61 4.82
C GLU A 49 -5.54 34.15 4.76
N ASN A 50 -4.55 33.27 4.57
CA ASN A 50 -3.15 33.69 4.43
C ASN A 50 -2.96 34.62 3.23
N THR A 51 -3.67 34.37 2.13
CA THR A 51 -3.57 35.15 0.89
C THR A 51 -4.44 36.41 0.84
N GLY A 52 -5.32 36.62 1.81
CA GLY A 52 -6.31 37.71 1.78
C GLY A 52 -7.38 37.56 0.69
N MET A 53 -7.55 36.35 0.15
CA MET A 53 -8.57 36.02 -0.85
C MET A 53 -9.73 35.27 -0.20
N SER A 54 -10.88 35.25 -0.85
CA SER A 54 -11.94 34.32 -0.47
C SER A 54 -11.58 32.89 -0.88
N VAL A 55 -12.08 31.90 -0.15
CA VAL A 55 -11.89 30.48 -0.51
C VAL A 55 -12.44 30.18 -1.91
N GLN A 56 -13.54 30.81 -2.30
CA GLN A 56 -14.12 30.66 -3.63
C GLN A 56 -13.16 31.13 -4.74
N GLU A 57 -12.46 32.25 -4.56
CA GLU A 57 -11.47 32.73 -5.52
C GLU A 57 -10.25 31.81 -5.61
N VAL A 58 -9.77 31.29 -4.47
CA VAL A 58 -8.67 30.32 -4.44
C VAL A 58 -9.06 29.03 -5.16
N LEU A 59 -10.23 28.48 -4.88
CA LEU A 59 -10.74 27.26 -5.53
C LEU A 59 -11.01 27.49 -7.02
N THR A 60 -11.52 28.66 -7.42
CA THR A 60 -11.68 29.04 -8.83
C THR A 60 -10.33 29.05 -9.54
N THR A 61 -9.33 29.69 -8.93
CA THR A 61 -7.96 29.72 -9.46
C THR A 61 -7.40 28.30 -9.62
N LEU A 62 -7.59 27.43 -8.63
CA LEU A 62 -7.11 26.04 -8.71
C LEU A 62 -7.86 25.21 -9.75
N LYS A 63 -9.18 25.40 -9.88
CA LYS A 63 -10.01 24.80 -10.93
C LYS A 63 -9.48 25.16 -12.32
N ASP A 64 -9.22 26.44 -12.56
CA ASP A 64 -8.67 26.93 -13.84
C ASP A 64 -7.28 26.34 -14.14
N ASN A 65 -6.56 25.90 -13.11
CA ASN A 65 -5.27 25.21 -13.22
C ASN A 65 -5.37 23.68 -13.10
N GLY A 66 -6.58 23.11 -13.20
CA GLY A 66 -6.81 21.68 -13.39
C GLY A 66 -7.31 20.90 -12.17
N LEU A 67 -7.69 21.57 -11.07
CA LEU A 67 -8.34 20.92 -9.92
C LEU A 67 -9.68 20.29 -10.37
N LYS A 68 -10.02 19.12 -9.81
CA LYS A 68 -11.18 18.32 -10.23
C LYS A 68 -12.28 18.24 -9.19
N GLY A 69 -11.91 18.15 -7.91
CA GLY A 69 -12.86 18.04 -6.83
C GLY A 69 -12.42 18.75 -5.55
N VAL A 70 -13.33 18.81 -4.59
CA VAL A 70 -13.10 19.35 -3.25
C VAL A 70 -13.63 18.36 -2.22
N ALA A 71 -12.78 18.00 -1.27
CA ALA A 71 -13.17 17.25 -0.10
C ALA A 71 -13.80 18.20 0.91
N VAL A 72 -15.08 17.97 1.25
CA VAL A 72 -15.86 18.82 2.15
C VAL A 72 -16.07 18.07 3.46
N PRO A 73 -15.39 18.46 4.56
CA PRO A 73 -15.60 17.83 5.86
C PRO A 73 -16.95 18.20 6.48
N GLU A 74 -17.39 17.40 7.45
CA GLU A 74 -18.45 17.85 8.35
C GLU A 74 -17.95 18.98 9.26
N VAL A 75 -18.86 19.84 9.67
CA VAL A 75 -18.57 20.95 10.59
C VAL A 75 -18.43 20.41 12.00
N THR A 76 -17.39 20.80 12.73
CA THR A 76 -17.15 20.41 14.13
C THR A 76 -17.36 21.60 15.08
N LEU A 77 -17.43 21.36 16.40
CA LEU A 77 -17.48 22.46 17.37
C LEU A 77 -16.17 23.26 17.34
N ASN A 78 -15.02 22.58 17.25
CA ASN A 78 -13.73 23.24 17.12
C ASN A 78 -13.69 24.15 15.88
N ARG A 79 -14.18 23.67 14.73
CA ARG A 79 -14.26 24.50 13.52
C ARG A 79 -15.13 25.72 13.70
N LEU A 80 -16.33 25.57 14.28
CA LEU A 80 -17.24 26.69 14.54
C LEU A 80 -16.62 27.73 15.49
N GLN A 81 -15.83 27.28 16.47
CA GLN A 81 -15.11 28.17 17.37
C GLN A 81 -13.98 28.91 16.64
N GLU A 82 -13.19 28.20 15.83
CA GLU A 82 -12.08 28.78 15.05
C GLU A 82 -12.56 29.94 14.16
N ILE A 83 -13.72 29.79 13.52
CA ILE A 83 -14.32 30.83 12.67
C ILE A 83 -15.20 31.82 13.44
N GLY A 84 -15.23 31.74 14.78
CA GLY A 84 -15.92 32.69 15.65
C GLY A 84 -17.45 32.62 15.63
N LYS A 85 -18.07 31.54 15.12
CA LYS A 85 -19.54 31.37 15.13
C LYS A 85 -20.08 30.93 16.49
N ILE A 86 -19.24 30.33 17.32
CA ILE A 86 -19.58 29.90 18.68
C ILE A 86 -18.46 30.27 19.65
N ALA A 87 -18.79 30.29 20.93
CA ALA A 87 -17.80 30.15 21.98
C ALA A 87 -17.96 28.80 22.68
N LEU A 88 -16.83 28.13 22.96
CA LEU A 88 -16.77 26.80 23.56
C LEU A 88 -16.04 26.90 24.91
N TYR A 89 -16.66 26.38 25.96
CA TYR A 89 -16.13 26.43 27.33
C TYR A 89 -16.37 25.12 28.06
N LYS A 90 -15.65 24.87 29.15
CA LYS A 90 -16.12 23.94 30.19
C LYS A 90 -17.04 24.68 31.14
N MET A 91 -18.01 23.99 31.73
CA MET A 91 -18.94 24.59 32.69
C MET A 91 -18.21 25.27 33.86
N SER A 92 -17.10 24.69 34.34
CA SER A 92 -16.22 25.31 35.33
C SER A 92 -15.69 26.69 34.92
N ASP A 93 -15.33 26.88 33.65
CA ASP A 93 -14.87 28.17 33.16
C ASP A 93 -16.01 29.19 33.20
N VAL A 94 -17.21 28.76 32.82
CA VAL A 94 -18.41 29.61 32.87
C VAL A 94 -18.76 29.98 34.31
N GLU A 95 -18.68 29.04 35.25
CA GLU A 95 -18.88 29.29 36.68
C GLU A 95 -17.87 30.29 37.23
N ASN A 96 -16.59 30.16 36.86
CA ASN A 96 -15.55 31.11 37.25
C ASN A 96 -15.85 32.52 36.72
N ILE A 97 -16.26 32.65 35.45
CA ILE A 97 -16.65 33.93 34.85
C ILE A 97 -17.86 34.52 35.58
N TYR A 98 -18.87 33.70 35.87
CA TYR A 98 -20.06 34.13 36.61
C TYR A 98 -19.73 34.62 38.01
N ASN A 99 -18.87 33.92 38.76
CA ASN A 99 -18.46 34.32 40.11
C ASN A 99 -17.68 35.64 40.12
N LEU A 100 -16.93 35.93 39.05
CA LEU A 100 -16.15 37.17 38.92
C LEU A 100 -16.99 38.37 38.47
N LYS A 101 -17.94 38.18 37.56
CA LYS A 101 -18.64 39.28 36.88
C LYS A 101 -20.15 39.33 37.12
N ASN A 102 -20.70 38.36 37.86
CA ASN A 102 -22.15 38.13 38.04
C ASN A 102 -22.93 37.96 36.73
N THR A 103 -22.23 37.57 35.66
CA THR A 103 -22.77 37.29 34.32
C THR A 103 -21.88 36.26 33.63
N ALA A 104 -22.48 35.39 32.82
CA ALA A 104 -21.77 34.40 32.01
C ALA A 104 -21.52 34.91 30.56
N GLY A 105 -21.73 36.20 30.28
CA GLY A 105 -21.62 36.78 28.93
C GLY A 105 -22.78 36.44 27.99
N ASN A 106 -23.54 35.38 28.30
CA ASN A 106 -24.76 34.97 27.60
C ASN A 106 -25.93 34.92 28.60
N SER A 107 -27.06 35.55 28.27
CA SER A 107 -28.18 35.69 29.21
C SER A 107 -28.91 34.38 29.49
N ALA A 108 -29.00 33.47 28.51
CA ALA A 108 -29.62 32.16 28.69
C ALA A 108 -28.79 31.29 29.65
N LEU A 109 -27.46 31.32 29.48
CA LEU A 109 -26.51 30.62 30.33
C LEU A 109 -26.46 31.20 31.76
N THR A 110 -26.54 32.52 31.89
CA THR A 110 -26.58 33.21 33.20
C THR A 110 -27.82 32.80 33.99
N SER A 111 -28.98 32.71 33.35
CA SER A 111 -30.21 32.23 34.00
C SER A 111 -30.10 30.77 34.42
N TYR A 112 -29.47 29.92 33.61
CA TYR A 112 -29.25 28.52 33.94
C TYR A 112 -28.35 28.34 35.17
N ILE A 113 -27.17 28.99 35.20
CA ILE A 113 -26.24 28.89 36.34
C ILE A 113 -26.87 29.36 37.65
N LYS A 114 -27.69 30.43 37.60
CA LYS A 114 -28.44 30.91 38.78
C LYS A 114 -29.42 29.89 39.32
N SER A 115 -29.95 29.02 38.46
CA SER A 115 -30.92 27.98 38.85
C SER A 115 -30.27 26.71 39.41
N LEU A 116 -28.95 26.52 39.21
CA LEU A 116 -28.25 25.33 39.66
C LEU A 116 -27.94 25.38 41.16
N SER A 117 -28.16 24.26 41.84
CA SER A 117 -27.67 24.03 43.20
C SER A 117 -26.17 23.75 43.22
N ASP A 118 -25.51 23.92 44.37
CA ASP A 118 -24.07 23.70 44.50
C ASP A 118 -23.64 22.24 44.24
N SER A 119 -24.53 21.27 44.46
CA SER A 119 -24.26 19.87 44.11
C SER A 119 -24.32 19.65 42.60
N GLN A 120 -25.25 20.29 41.89
CA GLN A 120 -25.35 20.22 40.43
C GLN A 120 -24.14 20.86 39.77
N LYS A 121 -23.72 22.04 40.23
CA LYS A 121 -22.48 22.69 39.75
C LYS A 121 -21.25 21.78 39.83
N ARG A 122 -21.11 21.03 40.92
CA ARG A 122 -20.03 20.04 41.08
C ARG A 122 -20.11 18.88 40.09
N ILE A 123 -21.32 18.44 39.72
CA ILE A 123 -21.53 17.35 38.76
C ILE A 123 -21.29 17.84 37.33
N GLU A 124 -21.79 19.02 36.99
CA GLU A 124 -21.75 19.57 35.63
C GLU A 124 -20.42 20.24 35.30
N LYS A 125 -19.48 20.33 36.24
CA LYS A 125 -18.21 21.06 36.14
C LYS A 125 -17.44 20.84 34.83
N ASP A 126 -17.44 19.61 34.33
CA ASP A 126 -16.69 19.19 33.15
C ASP A 126 -17.55 19.14 31.87
N TYR A 127 -18.83 19.53 31.96
CA TYR A 127 -19.72 19.57 30.80
C TYR A 127 -19.26 20.63 29.80
N ILE A 128 -19.46 20.32 28.53
CA ILE A 128 -19.18 21.25 27.43
C ILE A 128 -20.30 22.29 27.41
N VAL A 129 -19.94 23.56 27.28
CA VAL A 129 -20.87 24.67 27.08
C VAL A 129 -20.56 25.32 25.74
N VAL A 130 -21.57 25.35 24.88
CA VAL A 130 -21.53 26.03 23.57
C VAL A 130 -22.47 27.21 23.62
N THR A 131 -22.01 28.40 23.25
CA THR A 131 -22.86 29.60 23.12
C THR A 131 -22.79 30.19 21.73
N THR A 132 -23.89 30.78 21.29
CA THR A 132 -23.99 31.53 20.03
C THR A 132 -25.11 32.56 20.14
N ASP A 133 -24.98 33.65 19.40
CA ASP A 133 -26.01 34.67 19.19
C ASP A 133 -26.59 34.64 17.76
N ASP A 134 -26.05 33.79 16.89
CA ASP A 134 -26.52 33.60 15.52
C ASP A 134 -27.62 32.53 15.44
N VAL A 135 -28.75 32.89 14.83
CA VAL A 135 -29.93 32.02 14.68
C VAL A 135 -29.63 30.84 13.77
N SER A 136 -28.86 31.06 12.70
CA SER A 136 -28.56 29.99 11.74
C SER A 136 -27.68 28.90 12.35
N THR A 137 -26.68 29.31 13.14
CA THR A 137 -25.79 28.46 13.92
C THR A 137 -26.56 27.73 15.01
N TYR A 138 -27.48 28.42 15.71
CA TYR A 138 -28.37 27.78 16.68
C TYR A 138 -29.22 26.66 16.05
N ASP A 139 -29.86 26.91 14.90
CA ASP A 139 -30.73 25.93 14.26
C ASP A 139 -29.94 24.72 13.74
N PHE A 140 -28.74 24.96 13.19
CA PHE A 140 -27.80 23.90 12.81
C PHE A 140 -27.42 23.04 14.02
N LEU A 141 -26.88 23.66 15.07
CA LEU A 141 -26.45 22.96 16.29
C LEU A 141 -27.61 22.22 16.95
N LYS A 142 -28.79 22.82 17.04
CA LYS A 142 -29.98 22.17 17.60
C LYS A 142 -30.33 20.89 16.83
N SER A 143 -30.37 20.96 15.50
CA SER A 143 -30.67 19.81 14.64
C SER A 143 -29.61 18.71 14.76
N SER A 144 -28.34 19.10 14.82
CA SER A 144 -27.21 18.18 14.81
C SER A 144 -26.93 17.54 16.17
N LEU A 145 -26.95 18.32 17.25
CA LEU A 145 -26.71 17.85 18.61
C LEU A 145 -27.85 16.95 19.09
N THR A 146 -29.11 17.24 18.74
CA THR A 146 -30.25 16.37 19.09
C THR A 146 -30.13 14.97 18.46
N LYS A 147 -29.40 14.83 17.35
CA LYS A 147 -29.14 13.53 16.70
C LYS A 147 -27.97 12.78 17.32
N ARG A 148 -26.96 13.50 17.81
CA ARG A 148 -25.66 12.96 18.25
C ARG A 148 -25.56 12.76 19.76
N VAL A 149 -26.29 13.56 20.53
CA VAL A 149 -26.27 13.53 21.98
C VAL A 149 -27.62 13.03 22.50
N PRO A 150 -27.63 12.00 23.38
CA PRO A 150 -28.85 11.54 24.02
C PRO A 150 -29.60 12.66 24.75
N SER A 151 -30.93 12.63 24.74
CA SER A 151 -31.76 13.70 25.32
C SER A 151 -31.50 13.95 26.81
N GLY A 152 -31.06 12.94 27.56
CA GLY A 152 -30.70 13.10 28.98
C GLY A 152 -29.32 13.73 29.23
N LYS A 153 -28.54 13.99 28.18
CA LYS A 153 -27.20 14.56 28.24
C LYS A 153 -27.07 15.92 27.53
N LEU A 154 -28.16 16.41 26.95
CA LEU A 154 -28.19 17.67 26.21
C LEU A 154 -29.23 18.62 26.81
N THR A 155 -28.77 19.76 27.29
CA THR A 155 -29.64 20.87 27.70
C THR A 155 -29.55 21.98 26.66
N ILE A 156 -30.70 22.43 26.17
CA ILE A 156 -30.81 23.51 25.17
C ILE A 156 -31.44 24.72 25.83
N LEU A 157 -30.75 25.85 25.79
CA LEU A 157 -31.14 27.10 26.42
C LEU A 157 -31.37 28.19 25.38
N LYS A 158 -32.40 29.01 25.58
CA LYS A 158 -32.74 30.14 24.73
C LYS A 158 -33.30 31.28 25.58
N ASN A 159 -32.73 32.47 25.44
CA ASN A 159 -33.25 33.70 26.04
C ASN A 159 -33.05 34.88 25.07
N GLY A 160 -34.13 35.27 24.38
CA GLY A 160 -34.05 36.23 23.27
C GLY A 160 -33.16 35.70 22.13
N ASN A 161 -32.14 36.47 21.78
CA ASN A 161 -31.11 36.12 20.78
C ASN A 161 -29.89 35.42 21.39
N ASN A 162 -29.90 35.10 22.68
CA ASN A 162 -28.81 34.36 23.32
C ASN A 162 -29.17 32.87 23.38
N TYR A 163 -28.34 32.04 22.76
CA TYR A 163 -28.50 30.60 22.73
C TYR A 163 -27.35 29.91 23.43
N ALA A 164 -27.63 28.80 24.12
CA ALA A 164 -26.60 27.96 24.70
C ALA A 164 -26.98 26.47 24.68
N PHE A 165 -25.98 25.62 24.56
CA PHE A 165 -26.09 24.17 24.67
C PHE A 165 -25.14 23.67 25.75
N ILE A 166 -25.61 22.75 26.59
CA ILE A 166 -24.80 22.13 27.63
C ILE A 166 -24.82 20.63 27.39
N LEU A 167 -23.64 20.03 27.28
CA LEU A 167 -23.45 18.66 26.85
C LEU A 167 -22.65 17.89 27.89
N ASN A 168 -23.22 16.79 28.39
CA ASN A 168 -22.51 15.82 29.22
C ASN A 168 -21.74 14.83 28.34
N GLU A 169 -20.72 15.36 27.67
CA GLU A 169 -19.77 14.62 26.84
C GLU A 169 -18.35 15.12 27.13
N ASP A 170 -17.36 14.31 26.77
CA ASP A 170 -15.96 14.66 26.94
C ASP A 170 -15.51 15.65 25.85
N MET A 171 -14.99 16.80 26.26
CA MET A 171 -14.64 17.91 25.35
C MET A 171 -13.55 17.50 24.35
N ASP A 172 -12.55 16.76 24.80
CA ASP A 172 -11.39 16.39 23.99
C ASP A 172 -11.76 15.41 22.87
N THR A 173 -12.83 14.65 23.04
CA THR A 173 -13.32 13.69 22.04
C THR A 173 -14.53 14.18 21.24
N PHE A 174 -15.44 14.94 21.84
CA PHE A 174 -16.68 15.36 21.19
C PHE A 174 -16.50 16.62 20.33
N ALA A 175 -15.60 17.54 20.71
CA ALA A 175 -15.45 18.81 19.99
C ALA A 175 -14.94 18.65 18.54
N ASP A 176 -14.25 17.54 18.26
CA ASP A 176 -13.76 17.16 16.93
C ASP A 176 -14.72 16.27 16.13
N GLN A 177 -15.87 15.87 16.68
CA GLN A 177 -16.84 15.06 15.95
C GLN A 177 -17.60 15.90 14.92
N GLY A 178 -17.75 15.37 13.70
CA GLY A 178 -18.54 15.98 12.65
C GLY A 178 -20.02 16.08 13.04
N LEU A 179 -20.59 17.28 12.92
CA LEU A 179 -21.98 17.62 13.24
C LEU A 179 -22.90 17.65 11.99
N GLY A 180 -22.38 17.33 10.82
CA GLY A 180 -23.06 17.46 9.53
C GLY A 180 -22.42 18.54 8.65
N PHE A 181 -22.84 18.60 7.39
CA PHE A 181 -22.26 19.50 6.40
C PHE A 181 -22.86 20.91 6.47
N ASP A 182 -22.03 21.94 6.25
CA ASP A 182 -22.51 23.27 5.89
C ASP A 182 -23.02 23.22 4.44
N LYS A 183 -24.26 23.65 4.23
CA LYS A 183 -24.86 23.66 2.89
C LYS A 183 -24.22 24.72 2.00
N ASN A 184 -23.76 25.82 2.58
CA ASN A 184 -23.11 26.89 1.81
C ASN A 184 -21.82 26.38 1.15
N ASP A 185 -21.05 25.53 1.86
CA ASP A 185 -19.83 24.93 1.32
C ASP A 185 -20.15 23.97 0.17
N LEU A 186 -21.17 23.12 0.34
CA LEU A 186 -21.62 22.20 -0.71
C LEU A 186 -22.14 22.96 -1.94
N ASP A 187 -22.95 24.00 -1.74
CA ASP A 187 -23.49 24.84 -2.80
C ASP A 187 -22.38 25.62 -3.52
N MET A 188 -21.40 26.15 -2.77
CA MET A 188 -20.22 26.82 -3.33
C MET A 188 -19.45 25.87 -4.25
N VAL A 189 -19.05 24.69 -3.77
CA VAL A 189 -18.30 23.72 -4.57
C VAL A 189 -19.09 23.29 -5.80
N LYS A 190 -20.40 23.04 -5.65
CA LYS A 190 -21.29 22.72 -6.77
C LYS A 190 -21.35 23.83 -7.82
N SER A 191 -21.46 25.09 -7.37
CA SER A 191 -21.52 26.27 -8.26
C SER A 191 -20.24 26.45 -9.07
N LEU A 192 -19.10 26.04 -8.52
CA LEU A 192 -17.82 26.02 -9.23
C LEU A 192 -17.72 24.88 -10.24
N GLY A 193 -18.65 23.92 -10.25
CA GLY A 193 -18.60 22.74 -11.13
C GLY A 193 -17.47 21.76 -10.80
N LEU A 194 -16.97 21.81 -9.57
CA LEU A 194 -16.01 20.85 -9.02
C LEU A 194 -16.79 19.64 -8.47
N ASP A 195 -16.18 18.45 -8.52
CA ASP A 195 -16.77 17.27 -7.87
C ASP A 195 -16.75 17.46 -6.35
N ILE A 196 -17.83 17.04 -5.69
CA ILE A 196 -17.95 17.12 -4.24
C ILE A 196 -17.61 15.75 -3.68
N ILE A 197 -16.60 15.70 -2.81
CA ILE A 197 -16.22 14.50 -2.06
C ILE A 197 -16.47 14.73 -0.57
N PRO A 198 -17.68 14.43 -0.06
CA PRO A 198 -17.99 14.66 1.33
C PRO A 198 -17.18 13.74 2.24
N ARG A 199 -16.70 14.29 3.37
CA ARG A 199 -16.11 13.50 4.44
C ARG A 199 -17.14 13.13 5.50
N VAL A 200 -17.91 12.10 5.21
CA VAL A 200 -19.02 11.63 6.08
C VAL A 200 -18.45 10.97 7.33
N GLU A 201 -18.92 11.39 8.50
CA GLU A 201 -18.49 10.81 9.78
C GLU A 201 -19.51 9.82 10.34
N ASN A 202 -19.02 8.90 11.18
CA ASN A 202 -19.86 8.03 11.98
C ASN A 202 -20.03 8.60 13.39
N TYR A 203 -21.12 8.23 14.08
CA TYR A 203 -21.33 8.61 15.47
C TYR A 203 -22.12 7.55 16.24
N ASN A 204 -21.97 7.58 17.57
CA ASN A 204 -22.61 6.61 18.46
C ASN A 204 -24.13 6.75 18.44
N GLY A 205 -24.84 5.62 18.32
CA GLY A 205 -26.30 5.60 18.33
C GLY A 205 -26.96 6.02 17.02
N ILE A 206 -26.21 6.05 15.91
CA ILE A 206 -26.74 6.36 14.58
C ILE A 206 -27.93 5.47 14.19
N LYS A 207 -29.02 6.09 13.73
CA LYS A 207 -30.27 5.42 13.36
C LYS A 207 -30.35 5.23 11.85
N ASP A 208 -31.21 4.31 11.40
CA ASP A 208 -31.42 4.06 9.95
C ASP A 208 -31.88 5.32 9.22
N LYS A 209 -32.74 6.12 9.86
CA LYS A 209 -33.21 7.40 9.32
C LYS A 209 -32.06 8.40 9.13
N ASP A 210 -31.05 8.38 9.98
CA ASP A 210 -29.91 9.29 9.86
C ASP A 210 -29.06 8.93 8.64
N ILE A 211 -28.81 7.63 8.44
CA ILE A 211 -28.11 7.10 7.26
C ILE A 211 -28.91 7.41 5.97
N GLN A 212 -30.24 7.26 6.00
CA GLN A 212 -31.10 7.64 4.88
C GLN A 212 -30.97 9.14 4.56
N ASN A 213 -31.03 10.01 5.57
CA ASN A 213 -30.88 11.45 5.38
C ASN A 213 -29.51 11.80 4.76
N TYR A 214 -28.43 11.13 5.19
CA TYR A 214 -27.12 11.29 4.55
C TYR A 214 -27.19 10.93 3.07
N VAL A 215 -27.68 9.74 2.74
CA VAL A 215 -27.74 9.28 1.34
C VAL A 215 -28.63 10.19 0.47
N GLU A 216 -29.75 10.67 0.99
CA GLU A 216 -30.61 11.64 0.30
C GLU A 216 -29.89 12.97 0.02
N LEU A 217 -29.15 13.48 1.01
CA LEU A 217 -28.31 14.67 0.85
C LEU A 217 -27.25 14.44 -0.24
N LEU A 218 -26.51 13.33 -0.16
CA LEU A 218 -25.47 12.98 -1.13
C LEU A 218 -26.02 12.92 -2.55
N LYS A 219 -27.21 12.32 -2.74
CA LYS A 219 -27.89 12.27 -4.04
C LYS A 219 -28.32 13.64 -4.55
N HIS A 220 -28.83 14.50 -3.67
CA HIS A 220 -29.24 15.85 -4.04
C HIS A 220 -28.07 16.66 -4.61
N TYR A 221 -26.87 16.45 -4.08
CA TYR A 221 -25.64 17.08 -4.58
C TYR A 221 -24.98 16.30 -5.73
N GLY A 222 -25.51 15.15 -6.14
CA GLY A 222 -24.94 14.33 -7.22
C GLY A 222 -23.60 13.71 -6.85
N VAL A 223 -23.36 13.46 -5.56
CA VAL A 223 -22.11 12.88 -5.05
C VAL A 223 -21.94 11.46 -5.58
N LYS A 224 -20.76 11.19 -6.14
CA LYS A 224 -20.39 9.86 -6.66
C LYS A 224 -19.47 9.11 -5.71
N THR A 225 -18.64 9.83 -4.96
CA THR A 225 -17.63 9.24 -4.08
C THR A 225 -17.67 9.91 -2.71
N VAL A 226 -17.64 9.10 -1.66
CA VAL A 226 -17.53 9.55 -0.26
C VAL A 226 -16.22 9.03 0.32
N VAL A 227 -15.50 9.89 1.03
CA VAL A 227 -14.38 9.47 1.89
C VAL A 227 -14.88 9.50 3.32
N PHE A 228 -14.67 8.48 4.14
CA PHE A 228 -15.11 8.57 5.53
C PHE A 228 -14.22 9.52 6.34
N GLY A 229 -14.84 10.39 7.14
CA GLY A 229 -14.19 11.18 8.18
C GLY A 229 -13.86 10.33 9.41
N GLY A 230 -13.16 10.89 10.38
CA GLY A 230 -12.80 10.20 11.62
C GLY A 230 -12.06 8.85 11.45
N ASN A 231 -12.30 7.94 12.41
CA ASN A 231 -11.55 6.70 12.59
C ASN A 231 -12.30 5.43 12.11
N ASP A 232 -13.56 5.56 11.70
CA ASP A 232 -14.42 4.45 11.32
C ASP A 232 -15.40 4.83 10.20
N VAL A 233 -15.96 3.81 9.56
CA VAL A 233 -16.93 4.00 8.47
C VAL A 233 -18.35 4.22 8.99
N LEU A 234 -19.19 4.87 8.18
CA LEU A 234 -20.59 5.11 8.53
C LEU A 234 -21.33 3.82 8.92
N GLY A 235 -22.04 3.87 10.03
CA GLY A 235 -22.83 2.76 10.55
C GLY A 235 -22.02 1.74 11.35
N ASN A 236 -20.73 1.96 11.59
CA ASN A 236 -19.96 1.11 12.48
C ASN A 236 -20.47 1.23 13.94
N PRO A 237 -20.55 0.13 14.72
CA PRO A 237 -20.37 -1.28 14.32
C PRO A 237 -21.63 -1.99 13.79
N ASP A 238 -22.82 -1.53 14.18
CA ASP A 238 -24.06 -2.31 14.09
C ASP A 238 -24.81 -2.18 12.76
N LYS A 239 -24.60 -1.07 12.06
CA LYS A 239 -25.39 -0.62 10.88
C LYS A 239 -24.59 -0.64 9.57
N ILE A 240 -23.34 -1.15 9.58
CA ILE A 240 -22.44 -1.16 8.41
C ILE A 240 -23.10 -1.78 7.17
N SER A 241 -23.75 -2.95 7.32
CA SER A 241 -24.40 -3.63 6.20
C SER A 241 -25.55 -2.82 5.61
N TYR A 242 -26.28 -2.09 6.45
CA TYR A 242 -27.36 -1.21 6.02
C TYR A 242 -26.83 -0.01 5.24
N ALA A 243 -25.84 0.70 5.79
CA ALA A 243 -25.19 1.82 5.13
C ALA A 243 -24.58 1.44 3.78
N ALA A 244 -23.79 0.36 3.74
CA ALA A 244 -23.16 -0.14 2.52
C ALA A 244 -24.18 -0.54 1.44
N SER A 245 -25.29 -1.18 1.83
CA SER A 245 -26.36 -1.54 0.90
C SER A 245 -27.05 -0.32 0.29
N LEU A 246 -27.25 0.74 1.08
CA LEU A 246 -27.80 2.00 0.59
C LEU A 246 -26.83 2.72 -0.36
N PHE A 247 -25.54 2.74 -0.05
CA PHE A 247 -24.51 3.33 -0.92
C PHE A 247 -24.51 2.64 -2.29
N LYS A 248 -24.43 1.30 -2.30
CA LYS A 248 -24.51 0.49 -3.51
C LYS A 248 -25.77 0.74 -4.32
N LYS A 249 -26.94 0.74 -3.68
CA LYS A 249 -28.23 0.97 -4.35
C LYS A 249 -28.29 2.32 -5.05
N ASN A 250 -27.59 3.33 -4.52
CA ASN A 250 -27.60 4.68 -5.04
C ASN A 250 -26.36 5.03 -5.88
N GLY A 251 -25.48 4.05 -6.17
CA GLY A 251 -24.29 4.25 -6.99
C GLY A 251 -23.26 5.18 -6.35
N ILE A 252 -23.17 5.18 -5.02
CA ILE A 252 -22.18 5.97 -4.27
C ILE A 252 -21.02 5.05 -3.92
N ALA A 253 -19.86 5.33 -4.51
CA ALA A 253 -18.62 4.63 -4.24
C ALA A 253 -17.92 5.19 -3.00
N ILE A 254 -16.99 4.42 -2.44
CA ILE A 254 -16.18 4.88 -1.32
C ILE A 254 -14.71 5.15 -1.70
N GLY A 255 -14.15 6.20 -1.12
CA GLY A 255 -12.72 6.48 -1.14
C GLY A 255 -12.01 5.75 -0.01
N ILE A 256 -11.14 4.81 -0.34
CA ILE A 256 -10.39 3.99 0.62
C ILE A 256 -9.04 4.67 0.87
N ILE A 257 -8.83 5.19 2.08
CA ILE A 257 -7.58 5.86 2.45
C ILE A 257 -6.42 4.85 2.43
N ASP A 258 -5.44 5.07 1.54
CA ASP A 258 -4.22 4.26 1.45
C ASP A 258 -3.33 4.51 2.67
N THR A 259 -3.32 3.56 3.59
CA THR A 259 -2.46 3.59 4.76
C THR A 259 -1.15 2.81 4.49
N PRO A 260 -0.03 3.19 5.13
CA PRO A 260 1.17 2.36 5.13
C PRO A 260 0.83 0.92 5.53
N MET A 261 1.40 -0.06 4.83
CA MET A 261 1.12 -1.46 5.10
C MET A 261 1.48 -1.84 6.55
N GLY A 262 0.54 -2.51 7.24
CA GLY A 262 0.66 -2.85 8.65
C GLY A 262 -0.04 -1.85 9.59
N LYS A 263 -0.46 -0.69 9.10
CA LYS A 263 -1.44 0.15 9.80
C LYS A 263 -2.86 -0.33 9.48
N SER A 264 -3.76 -0.20 10.44
CA SER A 264 -5.18 -0.50 10.24
C SER A 264 -5.82 0.53 9.32
N LEU A 265 -6.76 0.07 8.50
CA LEU A 265 -7.74 0.94 7.86
C LEU A 265 -8.70 1.52 8.93
N GLN A 266 -9.55 2.46 8.51
CA GLN A 266 -10.67 2.90 9.35
C GLN A 266 -11.52 1.68 9.77
N ALA A 267 -11.97 1.67 11.02
CA ALA A 267 -12.72 0.53 11.54
C ALA A 267 -13.99 0.29 10.69
N GLY A 268 -14.25 -0.97 10.37
CA GLY A 268 -15.40 -1.37 9.55
C GLY A 268 -15.20 -1.31 8.02
N THR A 269 -14.10 -0.74 7.50
CA THR A 269 -13.86 -0.60 6.03
C THR A 269 -13.94 -1.93 5.28
N GLU A 270 -13.31 -2.99 5.79
CA GLU A 270 -13.33 -4.33 5.17
C GLU A 270 -14.75 -4.92 5.11
N LYS A 271 -15.57 -4.65 6.13
CA LYS A 271 -16.96 -5.13 6.18
C LYS A 271 -17.85 -4.30 5.25
N PHE A 272 -17.67 -2.98 5.22
CA PHE A 272 -18.44 -2.07 4.38
C PHE A 272 -18.26 -2.40 2.89
N THR A 273 -17.01 -2.50 2.44
CA THR A 273 -16.65 -2.83 1.05
C THR A 273 -17.16 -4.19 0.61
N LYS A 274 -17.19 -5.17 1.51
CA LYS A 274 -17.79 -6.48 1.21
C LYS A 274 -19.29 -6.38 0.90
N PHE A 275 -20.03 -5.49 1.57
CA PHE A 275 -21.47 -5.31 1.35
C PHE A 275 -21.78 -4.39 0.16
N ASP A 276 -20.97 -3.34 -0.07
CA ASP A 276 -21.15 -2.47 -1.24
C ASP A 276 -20.73 -3.16 -2.56
N GLY A 277 -19.93 -4.23 -2.48
CA GLY A 277 -19.45 -4.99 -3.64
C GLY A 277 -18.09 -4.52 -4.15
N TYR A 278 -17.28 -3.92 -3.28
CA TYR A 278 -15.95 -3.38 -3.56
C TYR A 278 -16.00 -2.20 -4.53
N ASP A 279 -17.05 -1.38 -4.42
CA ASP A 279 -17.25 -0.21 -5.25
C ASP A 279 -16.48 0.98 -4.65
N GLY A 280 -15.20 1.11 -5.03
CA GLY A 280 -14.35 2.13 -4.44
C GLY A 280 -13.10 2.48 -5.23
N ALA A 281 -12.46 3.57 -4.78
CA ALA A 281 -11.20 4.07 -5.32
C ALA A 281 -10.23 4.37 -4.17
N LYS A 282 -8.94 4.12 -4.39
CA LYS A 282 -7.91 4.42 -3.39
C LYS A 282 -7.61 5.92 -3.36
N VAL A 283 -7.52 6.45 -2.13
CA VAL A 283 -7.24 7.85 -1.81
C VAL A 283 -5.88 7.95 -1.15
N TYR A 284 -5.05 8.90 -1.57
CA TYR A 284 -3.79 9.18 -0.89
C TYR A 284 -3.62 10.68 -0.69
N GLY A 285 -3.29 11.06 0.53
CA GLY A 285 -2.91 12.41 0.91
C GLY A 285 -1.81 12.37 1.96
N LEU A 286 -0.98 13.40 1.98
CA LEU A 286 0.01 13.61 3.04
C LEU A 286 -0.67 14.28 4.23
N SER A 287 -0.32 13.88 5.46
CA SER A 287 -0.75 14.60 6.66
C SER A 287 -0.29 16.06 6.64
N GLU A 288 -0.90 16.93 7.46
CA GLU A 288 -0.47 18.33 7.58
C GLU A 288 1.00 18.43 8.01
N ALA A 289 1.43 17.61 8.98
CA ALA A 289 2.81 17.53 9.42
C ALA A 289 3.77 17.10 8.29
N GLU A 290 3.37 16.17 7.42
CA GLU A 290 4.17 15.77 6.27
C GLU A 290 4.21 16.86 5.18
N THR A 291 3.08 17.53 4.95
CA THR A 291 2.96 18.63 3.97
C THR A 291 3.81 19.83 4.38
N ALA A 292 3.88 20.15 5.68
CA ALA A 292 4.79 21.16 6.21
C ALA A 292 6.26 20.73 6.05
N LYS A 293 6.57 19.47 6.35
CA LYS A 293 7.93 18.93 6.38
C LYS A 293 8.61 18.82 5.01
N TYR A 294 7.89 18.38 3.99
CA TYR A 294 8.48 18.12 2.67
C TYR A 294 8.44 19.35 1.77
N ASP A 295 9.40 19.44 0.87
CA ASP A 295 9.41 20.39 -0.25
C ASP A 295 8.36 20.02 -1.30
N THR A 296 8.07 20.95 -2.21
CA THR A 296 7.04 20.78 -3.25
C THR A 296 7.31 19.56 -4.13
N SER A 297 8.54 19.39 -4.61
CA SER A 297 8.96 18.22 -5.39
C SER A 297 8.82 16.93 -4.60
N GLY A 298 9.19 16.93 -3.31
CA GLY A 298 9.02 15.76 -2.46
C GLY A 298 7.55 15.39 -2.26
N ILE A 299 6.65 16.37 -2.19
CA ILE A 299 5.20 16.14 -2.09
C ILE A 299 4.68 15.51 -3.37
N VAL A 300 4.96 16.13 -4.52
CA VAL A 300 4.51 15.66 -5.85
C VAL A 300 5.06 14.27 -6.17
N ASP A 301 6.34 14.00 -5.90
CA ASP A 301 6.95 12.66 -6.04
C ASP A 301 6.16 11.58 -5.28
N ARG A 302 5.68 11.89 -4.08
CA ARG A 302 4.92 10.93 -3.25
C ARG A 302 3.52 10.69 -3.79
N TRP A 303 2.85 11.75 -4.26
CA TRP A 303 1.58 11.61 -4.98
C TRP A 303 1.74 10.78 -6.24
N TYR A 304 2.74 11.09 -7.08
CA TYR A 304 2.98 10.33 -8.31
C TYR A 304 3.28 8.84 -8.03
N ARG A 305 4.15 8.56 -7.05
CA ARG A 305 4.43 7.17 -6.64
C ARG A 305 3.19 6.44 -6.12
N SER A 306 2.28 7.12 -5.43
CA SER A 306 1.06 6.47 -4.93
C SER A 306 0.15 6.04 -6.10
N ILE A 307 0.11 6.83 -7.18
CA ILE A 307 -0.64 6.48 -8.41
C ILE A 307 -0.01 5.26 -9.08
N ILE A 308 1.30 5.30 -9.33
CA ILE A 308 2.00 4.29 -10.13
C ILE A 308 2.25 2.99 -9.37
N GLU A 309 2.70 3.07 -8.11
CA GLU A 309 3.09 1.89 -7.34
C GLU A 309 1.96 1.32 -6.49
N ARG A 310 0.92 2.11 -6.19
CA ARG A 310 -0.18 1.69 -5.30
C ARG A 310 -1.56 1.89 -5.90
N ASP A 311 -1.64 2.20 -7.20
CA ASP A 311 -2.87 2.28 -7.96
C ASP A 311 -3.92 3.23 -7.33
N VAL A 312 -3.43 4.32 -6.74
CA VAL A 312 -4.27 5.41 -6.21
C VAL A 312 -4.91 6.17 -7.37
N ARG A 313 -6.17 6.59 -7.19
CA ARG A 313 -6.89 7.41 -8.18
C ARG A 313 -7.48 8.70 -7.61
N ILE A 314 -7.47 8.89 -6.30
CA ILE A 314 -7.83 10.17 -5.68
C ILE A 314 -6.59 10.71 -4.96
N ILE A 315 -6.08 11.84 -5.42
CA ILE A 315 -5.01 12.58 -4.77
C ILE A 315 -5.62 13.67 -3.90
N TYR A 316 -5.52 13.45 -2.59
CA TYR A 316 -6.03 14.36 -1.58
C TYR A 316 -4.96 15.40 -1.26
N ILE A 317 -5.21 16.63 -1.70
CA ILE A 317 -4.29 17.76 -1.64
C ILE A 317 -4.60 18.59 -0.41
N ARG A 318 -3.61 18.72 0.46
CA ARG A 318 -3.60 19.70 1.55
C ARG A 318 -2.76 20.90 1.13
N ALA A 319 -3.23 22.09 1.43
CA ALA A 319 -2.53 23.32 1.08
C ALA A 319 -1.18 23.41 1.83
N LYS A 320 -0.14 23.80 1.12
CA LYS A 320 1.16 24.14 1.71
C LYS A 320 1.23 25.64 1.95
N VAL A 321 1.40 26.04 3.21
CA VAL A 321 1.56 27.44 3.61
C VAL A 321 2.92 27.62 4.27
N ASP A 322 3.71 28.58 3.77
CA ASP A 322 4.94 29.03 4.41
C ASP A 322 4.71 30.46 4.92
N THR A 323 4.62 30.62 6.24
CA THR A 323 4.34 31.90 6.89
C THR A 323 5.49 32.90 6.77
N THR A 324 6.68 32.46 6.34
CA THR A 324 7.83 33.34 6.08
C THR A 324 7.83 33.93 4.67
N LYS A 325 6.90 33.50 3.80
CA LYS A 325 6.84 33.87 2.39
C LYS A 325 5.62 34.75 2.10
N SER A 326 5.64 35.39 0.94
CA SER A 326 4.53 36.23 0.52
C SER A 326 3.29 35.42 0.15
N GLN A 327 2.14 36.06 0.25
CA GLN A 327 0.83 35.52 -0.16
C GLN A 327 0.86 34.94 -1.58
N ASN A 328 1.38 35.72 -2.53
CA ASN A 328 1.51 35.29 -3.93
C ASN A 328 2.44 34.08 -4.09
N TYR A 329 3.49 33.97 -3.27
CA TYR A 329 4.34 32.77 -3.26
C TYR A 329 3.54 31.54 -2.80
N ASN A 330 2.76 31.66 -1.73
CA ASN A 330 1.94 30.57 -1.20
C ASN A 330 0.88 30.09 -2.20
N LEU A 331 0.22 31.00 -2.90
CA LEU A 331 -0.70 30.62 -3.97
C LEU A 331 0.02 29.94 -5.14
N LYS A 332 1.11 30.54 -5.64
CA LYS A 332 1.88 30.00 -6.77
C LYS A 332 2.48 28.62 -6.49
N GLN A 333 2.97 28.35 -5.28
CA GLN A 333 3.50 27.01 -4.97
C GLN A 333 2.43 25.93 -5.03
N ASN A 334 1.20 26.19 -4.53
CA ASN A 334 0.11 25.22 -4.58
C ASN A 334 -0.39 24.99 -6.02
N ILE A 335 -0.47 26.05 -6.83
CA ILE A 335 -0.76 25.94 -8.27
C ILE A 335 0.33 25.12 -8.98
N SER A 336 1.61 25.38 -8.67
CA SER A 336 2.73 24.65 -9.27
C SER A 336 2.67 23.16 -8.93
N MET A 337 2.44 22.81 -7.66
CA MET A 337 2.31 21.42 -7.25
C MET A 337 1.14 20.71 -7.96
N LEU A 338 -0.01 21.40 -8.11
CA LEU A 338 -1.18 20.88 -8.83
C LEU A 338 -0.88 20.65 -10.32
N LYS A 339 -0.21 21.59 -10.99
CA LYS A 339 0.18 21.43 -12.39
C LYS A 339 1.15 20.28 -12.58
N GLU A 340 2.18 20.21 -11.73
CA GLU A 340 3.21 19.19 -11.81
C GLU A 340 2.63 17.78 -11.65
N ILE A 341 1.72 17.57 -10.67
CA ILE A 341 1.05 16.26 -10.53
C ILE A 341 0.13 15.96 -11.72
N ASN A 342 -0.57 16.96 -12.25
CA ASN A 342 -1.43 16.79 -13.43
C ASN A 342 -0.63 16.41 -14.69
N ASP A 343 0.53 17.04 -14.88
CA ASP A 343 1.45 16.72 -15.99
C ASP A 343 2.02 15.31 -15.85
N LEU A 344 2.39 14.89 -14.63
CA LEU A 344 2.86 13.54 -14.34
C LEU A 344 1.79 12.46 -14.55
N VAL A 345 0.52 12.76 -14.23
CA VAL A 345 -0.62 11.86 -14.52
C VAL A 345 -0.72 11.62 -16.03
N ASN A 346 -0.67 12.70 -16.83
CA ASN A 346 -0.72 12.59 -18.28
C ASN A 346 0.51 11.87 -18.85
N TYR A 347 1.71 12.14 -18.31
CA TYR A 347 2.95 11.46 -18.67
C TYR A 347 2.88 9.95 -18.45
N ALA A 348 2.21 9.51 -17.39
CA ALA A 348 1.96 8.10 -17.11
C ALA A 348 0.89 7.45 -18.01
N GLY A 349 0.28 8.22 -18.93
CA GLY A 349 -0.80 7.74 -19.80
C GLY A 349 -2.15 7.56 -19.09
N LEU A 350 -2.35 8.27 -17.96
CA LEU A 350 -3.61 8.30 -17.23
C LEU A 350 -4.39 9.58 -17.58
N ASN A 351 -5.70 9.57 -17.34
CA ASN A 351 -6.58 10.68 -17.62
C ASN A 351 -6.87 11.47 -16.35
N LEU A 352 -7.04 12.79 -16.45
CA LEU A 352 -7.53 13.63 -15.36
C LEU A 352 -9.06 13.77 -15.43
N GLY A 353 -9.75 13.57 -14.32
CA GLY A 353 -11.20 13.72 -14.26
C GLY A 353 -11.79 13.17 -12.97
N VAL A 354 -13.13 13.15 -12.89
CA VAL A 354 -13.84 12.53 -11.77
C VAL A 354 -13.60 11.03 -11.81
N VAL A 355 -13.14 10.48 -10.70
CA VAL A 355 -12.74 9.08 -10.62
C VAL A 355 -13.92 8.15 -10.92
N LYS A 356 -13.63 7.06 -11.63
CA LYS A 356 -14.54 5.94 -11.75
C LYS A 356 -14.02 4.83 -10.84
N PRO A 357 -14.85 4.26 -9.95
CA PRO A 357 -14.40 3.22 -9.05
C PRO A 357 -13.92 1.98 -9.81
N LEU A 358 -13.07 1.19 -9.16
CA LEU A 358 -12.57 -0.05 -9.73
C LEU A 358 -13.75 -0.99 -10.01
N SER A 359 -13.89 -1.46 -11.25
CA SER A 359 -14.92 -2.45 -11.56
C SER A 359 -14.71 -3.71 -10.71
N PRO A 360 -15.73 -4.18 -9.98
CA PRO A 360 -15.58 -5.33 -9.10
C PRO A 360 -15.11 -6.57 -9.86
N ILE A 361 -14.03 -7.19 -9.39
CA ILE A 361 -13.49 -8.44 -9.90
C ILE A 361 -13.48 -9.46 -8.77
N HIS A 362 -14.09 -10.61 -9.05
CA HIS A 362 -14.08 -11.76 -8.16
C HIS A 362 -13.64 -12.97 -8.97
N GLN A 363 -12.65 -13.69 -8.45
CA GLN A 363 -12.19 -14.90 -9.13
C GLN A 363 -13.14 -16.06 -8.87
N SER A 364 -13.39 -16.84 -9.92
CA SER A 364 -14.13 -18.09 -9.77
C SER A 364 -13.27 -19.07 -8.99
N LYS A 365 -13.85 -19.71 -7.97
CA LYS A 365 -13.17 -20.74 -7.19
C LYS A 365 -12.62 -21.89 -8.04
N ILE A 366 -13.25 -22.19 -9.19
CA ILE A 366 -12.77 -23.21 -10.12
C ILE A 366 -11.45 -22.76 -10.77
N ILE A 367 -11.36 -21.49 -11.17
CA ILE A 367 -10.14 -20.88 -11.72
C ILE A 367 -9.03 -20.93 -10.66
N GLU A 368 -9.34 -20.59 -9.40
CA GLU A 368 -8.39 -20.66 -8.29
C GLU A 368 -7.85 -22.08 -8.06
N VAL A 369 -8.71 -23.10 -8.15
CA VAL A 369 -8.27 -24.51 -8.09
C VAL A 369 -7.37 -24.87 -9.27
N LEU A 370 -7.70 -24.44 -10.50
CA LEU A 370 -6.84 -24.70 -11.66
C LEU A 370 -5.46 -24.04 -11.53
N ILE A 371 -5.41 -22.83 -10.97
CA ILE A 371 -4.15 -22.14 -10.67
C ILE A 371 -3.37 -22.91 -9.58
N SER A 372 -4.03 -23.39 -8.52
CA SER A 372 -3.38 -24.11 -7.42
C SER A 372 -2.68 -25.40 -7.86
N LEU A 373 -3.17 -26.08 -8.92
CA LEU A 373 -2.54 -27.26 -9.50
C LEU A 373 -1.08 -27.03 -9.87
N GLY A 374 -0.75 -25.85 -10.41
CA GLY A 374 0.62 -25.50 -10.80
C GLY A 374 1.53 -25.33 -9.59
N VAL A 375 1.01 -24.81 -8.47
CA VAL A 375 1.79 -24.66 -7.23
C VAL A 375 2.03 -26.02 -6.58
N VAL A 376 1.02 -26.89 -6.53
CA VAL A 376 1.17 -28.28 -6.07
C VAL A 376 2.20 -29.00 -6.93
N ALA A 377 2.03 -28.97 -8.26
CA ALA A 377 2.94 -29.66 -9.17
C ALA A 377 4.38 -29.12 -9.09
N GLY A 378 4.55 -27.79 -9.01
CA GLY A 378 5.85 -27.15 -8.79
C GLY A 378 6.49 -27.59 -7.48
N GLY A 379 5.71 -27.69 -6.40
CA GLY A 379 6.19 -28.16 -5.10
C GLY A 379 6.71 -29.60 -5.17
N ILE A 380 5.97 -30.49 -5.84
CA ILE A 380 6.42 -31.87 -6.05
C ILE A 380 7.68 -31.92 -6.93
N LEU A 381 7.75 -31.13 -8.01
CA LEU A 381 8.97 -31.02 -8.83
C LEU A 381 10.17 -30.57 -8.00
N LEU A 382 9.98 -29.62 -7.07
CA LEU A 382 11.03 -29.16 -6.16
C LEU A 382 11.49 -30.28 -5.24
N LEU A 383 10.57 -31.05 -4.65
CA LEU A 383 10.91 -32.21 -3.82
C LEU A 383 11.64 -33.31 -4.63
N MET A 384 11.25 -33.51 -5.89
CA MET A 384 11.94 -34.44 -6.80
C MET A 384 13.38 -33.98 -7.11
N LEU A 385 13.69 -32.67 -7.10
CA LEU A 385 15.07 -32.20 -7.22
C LEU A 385 15.96 -32.69 -6.07
N PHE A 386 15.39 -32.85 -4.87
CA PHE A 386 16.05 -33.43 -3.69
C PHE A 386 15.99 -34.97 -3.64
N GLY A 387 15.55 -35.63 -4.71
CA GLY A 387 15.61 -37.09 -4.84
C GLY A 387 14.37 -37.84 -4.32
N LEU A 388 13.22 -37.16 -4.18
CA LEU A 388 11.97 -37.84 -3.81
C LEU A 388 11.58 -38.90 -4.86
N ARG A 389 11.26 -40.12 -4.39
CA ARG A 389 10.86 -41.24 -5.27
C ARG A 389 9.49 -41.00 -5.90
N GLU A 390 9.26 -41.55 -7.09
CA GLU A 390 8.03 -41.32 -7.85
C GLU A 390 6.76 -41.78 -7.13
N ARG A 391 6.80 -42.91 -6.41
CA ARG A 391 5.64 -43.42 -5.63
C ARG A 391 5.12 -42.42 -4.60
N TYR A 392 6.03 -41.77 -3.88
CA TYR A 392 5.67 -40.78 -2.85
C TYR A 392 5.26 -39.46 -3.50
N SER A 393 5.88 -39.11 -4.63
CA SER A 393 5.53 -37.92 -5.41
C SER A 393 4.07 -37.99 -5.89
N LEU A 394 3.60 -39.17 -6.33
CA LEU A 394 2.21 -39.37 -6.75
C LEU A 394 1.22 -39.19 -5.58
N ILE A 395 1.50 -39.82 -4.43
CA ILE A 395 0.65 -39.70 -3.23
C ILE A 395 0.56 -38.24 -2.77
N LEU A 396 1.70 -37.55 -2.69
CA LEU A 396 1.74 -36.14 -2.29
C LEU A 396 1.06 -35.22 -3.31
N THR A 397 1.10 -35.55 -4.61
CA THR A 397 0.36 -34.81 -5.64
C THR A 397 -1.14 -34.90 -5.39
N ILE A 398 -1.67 -36.11 -5.19
CA ILE A 398 -3.10 -36.31 -4.93
C ILE A 398 -3.52 -35.59 -3.65
N LEU A 399 -2.76 -35.76 -2.56
CA LEU A 399 -3.02 -35.07 -1.29
C LEU A 399 -2.98 -33.55 -1.44
N GLY A 400 -1.98 -33.00 -2.14
CA GLY A 400 -1.85 -31.56 -2.38
C GLY A 400 -3.03 -31.00 -3.17
N ILE A 401 -3.50 -31.70 -4.19
CA ILE A 401 -4.69 -31.32 -4.97
C ILE A 401 -5.92 -31.32 -4.07
N VAL A 402 -6.17 -32.40 -3.32
CA VAL A 402 -7.34 -32.51 -2.44
C VAL A 402 -7.33 -31.42 -1.36
N ILE A 403 -6.20 -31.21 -0.68
CA ILE A 403 -6.07 -30.18 0.37
C ILE A 403 -6.28 -28.79 -0.21
N SER A 404 -5.63 -28.47 -1.34
CA SER A 404 -5.77 -27.14 -1.95
C SER A 404 -7.20 -26.89 -2.44
N ALA A 405 -7.85 -27.88 -3.05
CA ALA A 405 -9.25 -27.78 -3.47
C ALA A 405 -10.19 -27.60 -2.27
N LEU A 406 -9.99 -28.35 -1.18
CA LEU A 406 -10.81 -28.22 0.03
C LEU A 406 -10.68 -26.82 0.67
N LEU A 407 -9.47 -26.27 0.74
CA LEU A 407 -9.27 -24.91 1.26
C LEU A 407 -9.94 -23.86 0.39
N ILE A 408 -9.83 -23.98 -0.94
CA ILE A 408 -10.36 -23.00 -1.91
C ILE A 408 -11.89 -23.06 -2.02
N LEU A 409 -12.48 -24.26 -2.08
CA LEU A 409 -13.90 -24.43 -2.34
C LEU A 409 -14.80 -24.13 -1.12
N THR A 410 -14.25 -24.22 0.10
CA THR A 410 -14.99 -24.04 1.35
C THR A 410 -14.99 -22.59 1.85
N LYS A 411 -15.46 -22.37 3.09
CA LYS A 411 -15.41 -21.05 3.78
C LYS A 411 -13.99 -20.56 4.06
N TYR A 412 -12.97 -21.41 3.90
CA TYR A 412 -11.56 -21.09 4.12
C TYR A 412 -10.85 -20.55 2.87
N ASN A 413 -11.60 -20.12 1.86
CA ASN A 413 -11.08 -19.64 0.57
C ASN A 413 -9.94 -18.62 0.73
N ASP A 414 -10.10 -17.60 1.58
CA ASP A 414 -9.07 -16.58 1.80
C ASP A 414 -7.75 -17.17 2.31
N LEU A 415 -7.82 -18.18 3.17
CA LEU A 415 -6.64 -18.90 3.66
C LEU A 415 -6.02 -19.73 2.53
N GLY A 416 -6.85 -20.38 1.71
CA GLY A 416 -6.43 -21.15 0.53
C GLY A 416 -5.65 -20.29 -0.47
N VAL A 417 -6.23 -19.17 -0.90
CA VAL A 417 -5.61 -18.21 -1.84
C VAL A 417 -4.27 -17.69 -1.30
N LYS A 418 -4.24 -17.24 -0.04
CA LYS A 418 -2.99 -16.75 0.59
C LYS A 418 -1.93 -17.84 0.71
N SER A 419 -2.34 -19.09 0.98
CA SER A 419 -1.42 -20.23 1.07
C SER A 419 -0.82 -20.57 -0.29
N VAL A 420 -1.64 -20.60 -1.35
CA VAL A 420 -1.19 -20.83 -2.73
C VAL A 420 -0.24 -19.71 -3.17
N ALA A 421 -0.56 -18.45 -2.89
CA ALA A 421 0.33 -17.31 -3.18
C ALA A 421 1.67 -17.42 -2.44
N LEU A 422 1.65 -17.75 -1.14
CA LEU A 422 2.85 -17.93 -0.34
C LEU A 422 3.72 -19.07 -0.86
N LEU A 423 3.11 -20.24 -1.11
CA LEU A 423 3.82 -21.40 -1.64
C LEU A 423 4.40 -21.11 -3.02
N SER A 424 3.66 -20.43 -3.91
CA SER A 424 4.16 -20.00 -5.22
C SER A 424 5.40 -19.11 -5.08
N SER A 425 5.36 -18.15 -4.16
CA SER A 425 6.47 -17.21 -3.90
C SER A 425 7.74 -17.88 -3.40
N ILE A 426 7.65 -19.12 -2.89
CA ILE A 426 8.78 -19.91 -2.40
C ILE A 426 9.21 -20.93 -3.44
N ILE A 427 8.27 -21.69 -3.98
CA ILE A 427 8.50 -22.86 -4.83
C ILE A 427 9.16 -22.45 -6.15
N TYR A 428 8.65 -21.44 -6.84
CA TYR A 428 9.15 -21.07 -8.16
C TYR A 428 10.55 -20.44 -8.12
N PRO A 429 10.87 -19.50 -7.19
CA PRO A 429 12.24 -19.09 -6.96
C PRO A 429 13.17 -20.25 -6.60
N SER A 430 12.69 -21.20 -5.78
CA SER A 430 13.47 -22.38 -5.40
C SER A 430 13.74 -23.32 -6.57
N LEU A 431 12.77 -23.51 -7.46
CA LEU A 431 12.94 -24.25 -8.73
C LEU A 431 13.91 -23.54 -9.67
N ALA A 432 13.79 -22.20 -9.78
CA ALA A 432 14.69 -21.38 -10.58
C ALA A 432 16.13 -21.47 -10.08
N ILE A 433 16.32 -21.45 -8.75
CA ILE A 433 17.59 -21.69 -8.07
C ILE A 433 18.11 -23.10 -8.35
N GLY A 434 17.27 -24.13 -8.25
CA GLY A 434 17.65 -25.50 -8.54
C GLY A 434 18.15 -25.66 -9.99
N TYR A 435 17.42 -25.09 -10.94
CA TYR A 435 17.82 -25.06 -12.34
C TYR A 435 19.16 -24.32 -12.56
N PHE A 436 19.32 -23.17 -11.91
CA PHE A 436 20.55 -22.38 -11.96
C PHE A 436 21.77 -23.15 -11.42
N ILE A 437 21.61 -23.85 -10.29
CA ILE A 437 22.68 -24.67 -9.68
C ILE A 437 23.00 -25.87 -10.55
N ASP A 438 22.01 -26.58 -11.08
CA ASP A 438 22.23 -27.72 -11.98
C ASP A 438 22.95 -27.28 -13.28
N GLY A 439 22.60 -26.12 -13.83
CA GLY A 439 23.30 -25.52 -14.97
C GLY A 439 24.75 -25.15 -14.63
N SER A 440 24.97 -24.49 -13.49
CA SER A 440 26.31 -24.14 -13.01
C SER A 440 27.18 -25.38 -12.77
N LYS A 441 26.60 -26.44 -12.18
CA LYS A 441 27.29 -27.70 -11.94
C LYS A 441 27.72 -28.37 -13.24
N LYS A 442 26.84 -28.44 -14.25
CA LYS A 442 27.20 -28.99 -15.56
C LYS A 442 28.38 -28.26 -16.20
N ILE A 443 28.48 -26.94 -15.99
CA ILE A 443 29.61 -26.13 -16.48
C ILE A 443 30.88 -26.41 -15.67
N ILE A 444 30.77 -26.59 -14.36
CA ILE A 444 31.91 -26.95 -13.49
C ILE A 444 32.47 -28.33 -13.85
N ASP A 445 31.57 -29.29 -14.08
CA ASP A 445 31.90 -30.69 -14.39
C ASP A 445 32.30 -30.88 -15.87
N GLY A 446 31.82 -30.02 -16.77
CA GLY A 446 32.13 -30.03 -18.20
C GLY A 446 33.50 -29.42 -18.59
N GLY A 447 33.95 -29.72 -19.81
CA GLY A 447 35.17 -29.15 -20.43
C GLY A 447 34.96 -27.77 -21.11
N GLU A 448 36.05 -27.16 -21.61
CA GLU A 448 36.09 -25.75 -22.08
C GLU A 448 35.35 -25.42 -23.40
N ASP A 449 34.80 -26.42 -24.10
CA ASP A 449 34.34 -26.28 -25.51
C ASP A 449 32.93 -25.69 -25.71
N GLY A 450 32.25 -25.27 -24.64
CA GLY A 450 30.94 -24.61 -24.73
C GLY A 450 31.04 -23.11 -25.06
N HIS A 451 30.15 -22.61 -25.94
CA HIS A 451 29.94 -21.17 -26.13
C HIS A 451 29.38 -20.54 -24.83
N TYR A 452 30.28 -20.20 -23.90
CA TYR A 452 29.98 -19.70 -22.56
C TYR A 452 28.92 -18.58 -22.51
N VAL A 453 28.98 -17.64 -23.47
CA VAL A 453 28.01 -16.54 -23.54
C VAL A 453 26.60 -17.08 -23.83
N ARG A 454 26.48 -18.03 -24.76
CA ARG A 454 25.21 -18.69 -25.10
C ARG A 454 24.65 -19.45 -23.89
N ASP A 455 25.48 -20.23 -23.21
CA ASP A 455 25.05 -21.03 -22.07
C ASP A 455 24.67 -20.14 -20.87
N SER A 456 25.39 -19.04 -20.66
CA SER A 456 25.07 -18.05 -19.62
C SER A 456 23.75 -17.35 -19.89
N LEU A 457 23.50 -16.93 -21.13
CA LEU A 457 22.22 -16.34 -21.55
C LEU A 457 21.07 -17.35 -21.40
N TYR A 458 21.28 -18.60 -21.82
CA TYR A 458 20.27 -19.64 -21.73
C TYR A 458 19.88 -19.94 -20.27
N ILE A 459 20.87 -20.11 -19.39
CA ILE A 459 20.62 -20.31 -17.95
C ILE A 459 19.93 -19.08 -17.36
N PHE A 460 20.42 -17.87 -17.67
CA PHE A 460 19.83 -16.62 -17.19
C PHE A 460 18.34 -16.53 -17.53
N PHE A 461 17.97 -16.64 -18.82
CA PHE A 461 16.58 -16.49 -19.24
C PHE A 461 15.69 -17.59 -18.68
N LYS A 462 16.13 -18.86 -18.67
CA LYS A 462 15.34 -19.95 -18.10
C LYS A 462 15.12 -19.79 -16.60
N THR A 463 16.14 -19.44 -15.83
CA THR A 463 16.02 -19.17 -14.40
C THR A 463 15.04 -18.03 -14.13
N VAL A 464 15.18 -16.95 -14.89
CA VAL A 464 14.33 -15.76 -14.76
C VAL A 464 12.86 -16.07 -15.12
N LEU A 465 12.62 -16.81 -16.21
CA LEU A 465 11.27 -17.21 -16.62
C LEU A 465 10.60 -18.18 -15.62
N ILE A 466 11.36 -19.12 -15.03
CA ILE A 466 10.82 -20.00 -13.99
C ILE A 466 10.39 -19.18 -12.77
N SER A 467 11.16 -18.15 -12.40
CA SER A 467 10.75 -17.29 -11.28
C SER A 467 9.55 -16.41 -11.63
N LEU A 468 9.49 -15.86 -12.86
CA LEU A 468 8.35 -15.08 -13.33
C LEU A 468 7.05 -15.90 -13.30
N ALA A 469 7.10 -17.20 -13.65
CA ALA A 469 5.95 -18.09 -13.58
C ALA A 469 5.28 -18.08 -12.18
N GLY A 470 6.08 -18.09 -11.11
CA GLY A 470 5.56 -17.97 -9.76
C GLY A 470 4.91 -16.62 -9.47
N GLY A 471 5.49 -15.54 -10.01
CA GLY A 471 4.94 -14.20 -9.92
C GLY A 471 3.59 -14.05 -10.63
N LEU A 472 3.45 -14.57 -11.84
CA LEU A 472 2.19 -14.55 -12.60
C LEU A 472 1.10 -15.37 -11.89
N ILE A 473 1.45 -16.54 -11.34
CA ILE A 473 0.52 -17.33 -10.53
C ILE A 473 0.02 -16.53 -9.30
N ILE A 474 0.89 -15.77 -8.64
CA ILE A 474 0.50 -14.91 -7.51
C ILE A 474 -0.41 -13.77 -7.97
N ALA A 475 -0.04 -13.11 -9.08
CA ALA A 475 -0.82 -12.02 -9.64
C ALA A 475 -2.25 -12.47 -10.01
N ALA A 476 -2.39 -13.68 -10.55
CA ALA A 476 -3.65 -14.26 -10.98
C ALA A 476 -4.50 -14.80 -9.81
N ILE A 477 -3.92 -15.60 -8.90
CA ILE A 477 -4.68 -16.17 -7.77
C ILE A 477 -5.22 -15.09 -6.84
N MET A 478 -4.54 -13.94 -6.77
CA MET A 478 -4.95 -12.80 -5.96
C MET A 478 -5.63 -11.68 -6.79
N ALA A 479 -6.01 -11.92 -8.05
CA ALA A 479 -6.68 -10.93 -8.89
C ALA A 479 -8.14 -10.69 -8.47
N ASP A 480 -8.36 -10.21 -7.25
CA ASP A 480 -9.66 -9.93 -6.64
C ASP A 480 -9.69 -8.49 -6.12
N SER A 481 -10.85 -7.84 -6.18
CA SER A 481 -11.03 -6.45 -5.74
C SER A 481 -10.53 -6.22 -4.32
N LYS A 482 -10.69 -7.20 -3.41
CA LYS A 482 -10.23 -7.06 -2.02
C LYS A 482 -8.72 -6.87 -1.90
N TYR A 483 -7.93 -7.49 -2.78
CA TYR A 483 -6.47 -7.36 -2.78
C TYR A 483 -6.02 -6.15 -3.60
N MET A 484 -6.67 -5.88 -4.73
CA MET A 484 -6.34 -4.71 -5.59
C MET A 484 -6.61 -3.39 -4.87
N LEU A 485 -7.73 -3.28 -4.14
CA LEU A 485 -8.07 -2.13 -3.29
C LEU A 485 -7.33 -2.12 -1.94
N LYS A 486 -6.43 -3.09 -1.70
CA LYS A 486 -5.62 -3.19 -0.47
C LYS A 486 -6.45 -3.28 0.82
N LEU A 487 -7.64 -3.86 0.73
CA LEU A 487 -8.46 -4.19 1.89
C LEU A 487 -7.89 -5.41 2.63
N ASP A 488 -7.20 -6.28 1.89
CA ASP A 488 -6.37 -7.35 2.40
C ASP A 488 -5.07 -7.41 1.59
N TYR A 489 -4.03 -8.04 2.14
CA TYR A 489 -2.71 -8.05 1.50
C TYR A 489 -1.87 -9.28 1.82
N PHE A 490 -0.85 -9.50 1.01
CA PHE A 490 0.10 -10.59 1.18
C PHE A 490 1.02 -10.36 2.39
N ARG A 491 0.88 -11.21 3.43
CA ARG A 491 1.68 -11.14 4.68
C ARG A 491 2.95 -12.00 4.65
N GLY A 492 3.15 -12.76 3.58
CA GLY A 492 4.21 -13.77 3.45
C GLY A 492 5.58 -13.26 3.02
N VAL A 493 5.77 -11.94 2.91
CA VAL A 493 6.95 -11.33 2.30
C VAL A 493 8.24 -11.85 2.93
N LYS A 494 8.39 -11.83 4.26
CA LYS A 494 9.62 -12.30 4.92
C LYS A 494 9.98 -13.76 4.57
N LEU A 495 8.98 -14.66 4.56
CA LEU A 495 9.20 -16.07 4.21
C LEU A 495 9.61 -16.24 2.74
N SER A 496 9.01 -15.45 1.84
CA SER A 496 9.34 -15.48 0.41
C SER A 496 10.79 -15.08 0.10
N PHE A 497 11.45 -14.29 0.96
CA PHE A 497 12.87 -13.96 0.83
C PHE A 497 13.79 -14.97 1.52
N THR A 498 13.39 -15.46 2.70
CA THR A 498 14.27 -16.32 3.51
C THR A 498 14.33 -17.75 2.99
N VAL A 499 13.18 -18.36 2.67
CA VAL A 499 13.13 -19.80 2.37
C VAL A 499 13.88 -20.14 1.06
N PRO A 500 13.73 -19.41 -0.06
CA PRO A 500 14.49 -19.72 -1.28
C PRO A 500 16.01 -19.64 -1.09
N VAL A 501 16.50 -18.73 -0.24
CA VAL A 501 17.93 -18.63 0.09
C VAL A 501 18.40 -19.85 0.90
N VAL A 502 17.59 -20.32 1.85
CA VAL A 502 17.87 -21.58 2.56
C VAL A 502 17.90 -22.77 1.59
N VAL A 503 16.94 -22.81 0.65
CA VAL A 503 16.91 -23.84 -0.41
C VAL A 503 18.13 -23.75 -1.31
N TYR A 504 18.61 -22.55 -1.65
CA TYR A 504 19.87 -22.36 -2.38
C TYR A 504 21.04 -23.02 -1.66
N ILE A 505 21.23 -22.72 -0.37
CA ILE A 505 22.34 -23.26 0.44
C ILE A 505 22.24 -24.78 0.52
N ALA A 506 21.05 -25.30 0.86
CA ALA A 506 20.81 -26.73 0.99
C ALA A 506 21.04 -27.49 -0.33
N TYR A 507 20.51 -26.97 -1.44
CA TYR A 507 20.62 -27.61 -2.75
C TYR A 507 22.04 -27.54 -3.32
N TYR A 508 22.75 -26.42 -3.11
CA TYR A 508 24.14 -26.28 -3.50
C TYR A 508 25.03 -27.27 -2.75
N GLY A 509 24.85 -27.40 -1.43
CA GLY A 509 25.55 -28.39 -0.62
C GLY A 509 25.27 -29.82 -1.07
N TYR A 510 24.00 -30.14 -1.35
CA TYR A 510 23.58 -31.44 -1.86
C TYR A 510 24.21 -31.78 -3.23
N LYS A 511 24.14 -30.87 -4.22
CA LYS A 511 24.55 -31.13 -5.61
C LYS A 511 26.03 -30.88 -5.90
N VAL A 512 26.59 -29.76 -5.44
CA VAL A 512 27.94 -29.29 -5.83
C VAL A 512 29.00 -29.74 -4.84
N TRP A 513 28.68 -29.72 -3.54
CA TRP A 513 29.55 -30.26 -2.48
C TRP A 513 29.32 -31.75 -2.20
N ASN A 514 28.32 -32.36 -2.84
CA ASN A 514 28.00 -33.79 -2.74
C ASN A 514 27.69 -34.25 -1.30
N ILE A 515 27.10 -33.35 -0.49
CA ILE A 515 26.63 -33.62 0.88
C ILE A 515 25.25 -34.29 0.77
N ASN A 516 25.26 -35.58 0.42
CA ASN A 516 24.07 -36.33 0.05
C ASN A 516 23.65 -37.40 1.08
N THR A 517 24.31 -37.46 2.23
CA THR A 517 24.03 -38.43 3.30
C THR A 517 24.20 -37.75 4.65
N PHE A 518 23.41 -38.18 5.65
CA PHE A 518 23.50 -37.65 7.01
C PHE A 518 24.94 -37.74 7.56
N LYS A 519 25.66 -38.85 7.29
CA LYS A 519 27.07 -39.02 7.64
C LYS A 519 27.99 -37.96 7.01
N LYS A 520 27.81 -37.63 5.73
CA LYS A 520 28.61 -36.57 5.08
C LYS A 520 28.26 -35.18 5.59
N LEU A 521 27.01 -34.97 6.00
CA LEU A 521 26.59 -33.72 6.65
C LEU A 521 27.26 -33.59 8.02
N THR A 522 27.26 -34.65 8.84
CA THR A 522 27.96 -34.66 10.13
C THR A 522 29.46 -34.48 9.96
N ASP A 523 30.08 -35.17 8.99
CA ASP A 523 31.51 -35.06 8.73
C ASP A 523 31.89 -33.64 8.25
N ALA A 524 31.07 -33.03 7.39
CA ALA A 524 31.26 -31.63 6.97
C ALA A 524 31.08 -30.65 8.13
N SER A 525 30.08 -30.85 9.00
CA SER A 525 29.85 -30.02 10.19
C SER A 525 31.00 -30.13 11.18
N ILE A 526 31.48 -31.34 11.47
CA ILE A 526 32.64 -31.60 12.33
C ILE A 526 33.89 -30.95 11.74
N LYS A 527 34.08 -31.05 10.41
CA LYS A 527 35.20 -30.39 9.72
C LYS A 527 35.13 -28.87 9.83
N ILE A 528 33.94 -28.27 9.70
CA ILE A 528 33.73 -26.82 9.89
C ILE A 528 34.01 -26.41 11.35
N LEU A 529 33.50 -27.17 12.32
CA LEU A 529 33.73 -26.94 13.75
C LEU A 529 35.22 -27.05 14.14
N ASN A 530 35.94 -27.95 13.49
CA ASN A 530 37.38 -28.16 13.69
C ASN A 530 38.26 -27.32 12.76
N THR A 531 37.67 -26.43 11.94
CA THR A 531 38.45 -25.51 11.10
C THR A 531 38.95 -24.35 11.96
N GLU A 532 40.24 -24.02 11.85
CA GLU A 532 40.80 -22.85 12.52
C GLU A 532 40.14 -21.55 12.03
N ILE A 533 39.32 -20.96 12.89
CA ILE A 533 38.61 -19.72 12.58
C ILE A 533 39.57 -18.54 12.72
N LYS A 534 40.19 -18.12 11.62
CA LYS A 534 40.93 -16.85 11.57
C LYS A 534 39.98 -15.66 11.81
N ILE A 535 40.49 -14.58 12.42
CA ILE A 535 39.73 -13.36 12.75
C ILE A 535 38.94 -12.81 11.54
N TRP A 536 39.51 -12.89 10.34
CA TRP A 536 38.84 -12.42 9.12
C TRP A 536 37.57 -13.22 8.80
N HIS A 537 37.49 -14.52 9.12
CA HIS A 537 36.27 -15.32 8.93
C HIS A 537 35.16 -14.86 9.86
N VAL A 538 35.49 -14.55 11.13
CA VAL A 538 34.52 -13.99 12.09
C VAL A 538 34.03 -12.63 11.60
N LEU A 539 34.94 -11.75 11.17
CA LEU A 539 34.58 -10.46 10.58
C LEU A 539 33.72 -10.62 9.33
N ALA A 540 34.03 -11.58 8.45
CA ALA A 540 33.25 -11.84 7.24
C ALA A 540 31.84 -12.34 7.57
N VAL A 541 31.67 -13.23 8.55
CA VAL A 541 30.35 -13.70 9.01
C VAL A 541 29.56 -12.57 9.68
N LEU A 542 30.20 -11.73 10.52
CA LEU A 542 29.55 -10.57 11.13
C LEU A 542 29.09 -9.57 10.07
N ILE A 543 29.93 -9.27 9.07
CA ILE A 543 29.58 -8.38 7.95
C ILE A 543 28.46 -9.00 7.12
N ALA A 544 28.53 -10.30 6.77
CA ALA A 544 27.48 -10.97 6.02
C ALA A 544 26.15 -11.02 6.78
N GLY A 545 26.20 -11.28 8.09
CA GLY A 545 25.05 -11.24 8.99
C GLY A 545 24.44 -9.84 9.05
N PHE A 546 25.28 -8.80 9.23
CA PHE A 546 24.83 -7.41 9.21
C PHE A 546 24.20 -7.03 7.87
N VAL A 547 24.83 -7.36 6.75
CA VAL A 547 24.28 -7.12 5.40
C VAL A 547 22.96 -7.85 5.21
N GLY A 548 22.85 -9.11 5.66
CA GLY A 548 21.62 -9.89 5.63
C GLY A 548 20.50 -9.26 6.46
N ILE A 549 20.81 -8.83 7.69
CA ILE A 549 19.87 -8.12 8.58
C ILE A 549 19.43 -6.81 7.94
N VAL A 550 20.36 -6.00 7.41
CA VAL A 550 20.05 -4.74 6.73
C VAL A 550 19.17 -5.00 5.51
N TYR A 551 19.45 -6.04 4.73
CA TYR A 551 18.68 -6.41 3.55
C TYR A 551 17.25 -6.84 3.90
N ILE A 552 17.08 -7.70 4.91
CA ILE A 552 15.76 -8.14 5.40
C ILE A 552 15.02 -6.94 6.02
N SER A 553 15.72 -6.09 6.79
CA SER A 553 15.13 -4.90 7.42
C SER A 553 14.75 -3.80 6.42
N ARG A 554 15.36 -3.79 5.24
CA ARG A 554 15.00 -2.94 4.10
C ARG A 554 13.90 -3.56 3.23
N THR A 555 13.64 -4.85 3.38
CA THR A 555 12.71 -5.59 2.52
C THR A 555 11.39 -5.81 3.24
N GLY A 556 10.31 -5.42 2.58
CA GLY A 556 8.95 -5.57 3.08
C GLY A 556 8.25 -4.24 3.27
N ASN A 557 7.17 -4.32 4.02
CA ASN A 557 6.08 -3.35 3.99
C ASN A 557 6.32 -2.08 4.82
N SER A 558 7.37 -2.08 5.64
CA SER A 558 7.81 -0.94 6.46
C SER A 558 9.32 -1.07 6.71
N PRO A 559 10.17 -0.51 5.83
CA PRO A 559 11.61 -0.60 5.98
C PRO A 559 12.08 0.14 7.23
N ILE A 560 12.81 -0.54 8.11
CA ILE A 560 13.33 0.02 9.36
C ILE A 560 14.46 1.01 9.05
N ILE A 561 15.25 0.72 8.00
CA ILE A 561 16.38 1.54 7.56
C ILE A 561 15.95 2.36 6.36
N LYS A 562 16.02 3.69 6.48
CA LYS A 562 15.64 4.63 5.42
C LYS A 562 16.70 4.69 4.30
N PRO A 563 16.30 4.90 3.04
CA PRO A 563 17.22 5.19 1.94
C PRO A 563 18.09 6.42 2.20
N THR A 564 19.28 6.46 1.61
CA THR A 564 20.15 7.64 1.67
C THR A 564 19.66 8.72 0.71
N SER A 565 20.04 9.99 0.93
CA SER A 565 19.66 11.09 0.04
C SER A 565 20.14 10.91 -1.40
N ILE A 566 21.32 10.29 -1.59
CA ILE A 566 21.87 9.97 -2.91
C ILE A 566 21.01 8.90 -3.60
N GLU A 567 20.61 7.85 -2.86
CA GLU A 567 19.71 6.83 -3.38
C GLU A 567 18.37 7.44 -3.80
N LEU A 568 17.81 8.36 -2.99
CA LEU A 568 16.55 9.05 -3.30
C LEU A 568 16.67 9.91 -4.57
N LYS A 569 17.77 10.65 -4.74
CA LYS A 569 18.04 11.42 -5.96
C LYS A 569 18.18 10.54 -7.19
N PHE A 570 18.95 9.45 -7.09
CA PHE A 570 19.09 8.49 -8.18
C PHE A 570 17.74 7.85 -8.55
N ARG A 571 16.92 7.53 -7.54
CA ARG A 571 15.58 6.99 -7.72
C ARG A 571 14.63 7.99 -8.39
N SER A 572 14.67 9.26 -8.01
CA SER A 572 13.92 10.34 -8.66
C SER A 572 14.37 10.54 -10.12
N LEU A 573 15.67 10.48 -10.38
CA LEU A 573 16.21 10.53 -11.75
C LEU A 573 15.66 9.38 -12.61
N LEU A 574 15.62 8.15 -12.09
CA LEU A 574 15.02 7.03 -12.82
C LEU A 574 13.52 7.22 -13.05
N GLU A 575 12.78 7.79 -12.08
CA GLU A 575 11.35 8.08 -12.23
C GLU A 575 11.08 9.16 -13.29
N HIS A 576 12.00 10.11 -13.47
CA HIS A 576 11.88 11.14 -14.51
C HIS A 576 11.95 10.53 -15.92
N TYR A 577 12.84 9.56 -16.15
CA TYR A 577 13.03 8.95 -17.47
C TYR A 577 12.19 7.68 -17.70
N LEU A 578 11.73 7.02 -16.64
CA LEU A 578 11.02 5.74 -16.72
C LEU A 578 9.78 5.77 -15.83
N VAL A 579 8.60 5.58 -16.42
CA VAL A 579 7.35 5.38 -15.67
C VAL A 579 7.45 4.15 -14.75
N ALA A 580 7.96 3.03 -15.30
CA ALA A 580 8.16 1.79 -14.56
C ALA A 580 9.60 1.67 -14.01
N ARG A 581 9.90 2.36 -12.89
CA ARG A 581 11.24 2.36 -12.28
C ARG A 581 11.69 0.93 -11.86
N PRO A 582 12.82 0.39 -12.37
CA PRO A 582 13.37 -0.89 -11.95
C PRO A 582 13.89 -0.83 -10.50
N ARG A 583 13.79 -1.93 -9.75
CA ARG A 583 14.35 -1.96 -8.39
C ARG A 583 15.87 -2.05 -8.47
N THR A 584 16.55 -1.09 -7.84
CA THR A 584 18.02 -0.97 -7.82
C THR A 584 18.74 -2.26 -7.46
N LYS A 585 18.24 -2.99 -6.44
CA LYS A 585 18.82 -4.26 -6.01
C LYS A 585 18.78 -5.37 -7.08
N GLU A 586 17.83 -5.33 -8.00
CA GLU A 586 17.65 -6.36 -9.02
C GLU A 586 18.70 -6.19 -10.13
N PHE A 587 18.74 -5.00 -10.72
CA PHE A 587 19.59 -4.74 -11.89
C PHE A 587 21.04 -4.38 -11.55
N LEU A 588 21.32 -3.84 -10.35
CA LEU A 588 22.70 -3.52 -9.94
C LEU A 588 23.42 -4.70 -9.28
N VAL A 589 22.67 -5.61 -8.64
CA VAL A 589 23.26 -6.69 -7.82
C VAL A 589 22.79 -8.06 -8.28
N GLY A 590 21.49 -8.34 -8.23
CA GLY A 590 20.95 -9.68 -8.48
C GLY A 590 21.31 -10.25 -9.86
N TYR A 591 20.86 -9.60 -10.93
CA TYR A 591 21.09 -10.10 -12.29
C TYR A 591 22.56 -10.06 -12.74
N PRO A 592 23.35 -9.01 -12.43
CA PRO A 592 24.79 -9.05 -12.67
C PRO A 592 25.49 -10.20 -11.95
N ALA A 593 25.15 -10.47 -10.69
CA ALA A 593 25.73 -11.57 -9.92
C ALA A 593 25.37 -12.94 -10.50
N LEU A 594 24.18 -13.09 -11.09
CA LEU A 594 23.80 -14.32 -11.79
C LEU A 594 24.78 -14.63 -12.94
N ILE A 595 25.07 -13.64 -13.79
CA ILE A 595 26.00 -13.78 -14.92
C ILE A 595 27.42 -14.08 -14.43
N LEU A 596 27.90 -13.30 -13.46
CA LEU A 596 29.23 -13.48 -12.87
C LEU A 596 29.36 -14.84 -12.15
N SER A 597 28.29 -15.35 -11.56
CA SER A 597 28.31 -16.67 -10.92
C SER A 597 28.50 -17.79 -11.94
N ILE A 598 27.86 -17.70 -13.11
CA ILE A 598 28.09 -18.64 -14.21
C ILE A 598 29.53 -18.53 -14.74
N TYR A 599 30.11 -17.32 -14.77
CA TYR A 599 31.52 -17.13 -15.09
C TYR A 599 32.45 -17.83 -14.08
N ALA A 600 32.14 -17.71 -12.78
CA ALA A 600 32.88 -18.39 -11.73
C ALA A 600 32.79 -19.93 -11.85
N ALA A 601 31.62 -20.45 -12.25
CA ALA A 601 31.45 -21.88 -12.57
C ALA A 601 32.38 -22.31 -13.72
N LYS A 602 32.50 -21.52 -14.79
CA LYS A 602 33.45 -21.78 -15.89
C LYS A 602 34.90 -21.83 -15.41
N LYS A 603 35.28 -20.92 -14.49
CA LYS A 603 36.62 -20.95 -13.86
C LYS A 603 36.78 -22.07 -12.82
N LYS A 604 35.80 -22.97 -12.71
CA LYS A 604 35.73 -24.08 -11.75
C LYS A 604 35.84 -23.62 -10.28
N SER A 605 35.57 -22.34 -10.00
CA SER A 605 35.63 -21.77 -8.67
C SER A 605 34.31 -21.98 -7.93
N LYS A 606 34.21 -23.10 -7.22
CA LYS A 606 33.02 -23.46 -6.43
C LYS A 606 32.69 -22.42 -5.35
N SER A 607 33.70 -21.80 -4.74
CA SER A 607 33.48 -20.80 -3.69
C SER A 607 32.91 -19.50 -4.25
N MET A 608 33.45 -19.00 -5.36
CA MET A 608 32.96 -17.76 -5.98
C MET A 608 31.60 -17.96 -6.65
N ASN A 609 31.36 -19.13 -7.26
CA ASN A 609 30.03 -19.50 -7.77
C ASN A 609 28.98 -19.52 -6.65
N PHE A 610 29.33 -20.07 -5.47
CA PHE A 610 28.46 -20.08 -4.31
C PHE A 610 28.11 -18.67 -3.81
N ILE A 611 29.11 -17.81 -3.57
CA ILE A 611 28.91 -16.45 -3.05
C ILE A 611 28.10 -15.59 -4.03
N LEU A 612 28.50 -15.58 -5.31
CA LEU A 612 27.78 -14.82 -6.34
C LEU A 612 26.38 -15.38 -6.58
N GLY A 613 26.15 -16.67 -6.42
CA GLY A 613 24.81 -17.24 -6.54
C GLY A 613 23.89 -16.88 -5.37
N ILE A 614 24.41 -16.63 -4.15
CA ILE A 614 23.62 -16.02 -3.06
C ILE A 614 23.18 -14.61 -3.47
N LEU A 615 24.08 -13.80 -4.04
CA LEU A 615 23.73 -12.47 -4.54
C LEU A 615 22.75 -12.57 -5.72
N ALA A 616 22.91 -13.54 -6.60
CA ALA A 616 22.00 -13.81 -7.71
C ALA A 616 20.59 -14.16 -7.23
N SER A 617 20.49 -14.87 -6.11
CA SER A 617 19.21 -15.24 -5.52
C SER A 617 18.33 -14.02 -5.27
N ILE A 618 18.90 -12.85 -4.90
CA ILE A 618 18.20 -11.57 -4.71
C ILE A 618 17.39 -11.16 -5.95
N GLY A 619 17.97 -11.31 -7.14
CA GLY A 619 17.29 -11.03 -8.40
C GLY A 619 16.19 -12.05 -8.71
N ILE A 620 16.45 -13.33 -8.43
CA ILE A 620 15.49 -14.43 -8.66
C ILE A 620 14.24 -14.25 -7.80
N LEU A 621 14.41 -14.06 -6.49
CA LEU A 621 13.31 -13.94 -5.51
C LEU A 621 12.53 -12.63 -5.61
N SER A 622 13.09 -11.61 -6.27
CA SER A 622 12.47 -10.29 -6.37
C SER A 622 11.20 -10.28 -7.23
N MET A 623 11.10 -11.18 -8.23
CA MET A 623 9.98 -11.15 -9.17
C MET A 623 8.67 -11.59 -8.50
N PRO A 624 8.58 -12.75 -7.83
CA PRO A 624 7.35 -13.13 -7.15
C PRO A 624 6.99 -12.15 -6.04
N ASN A 625 7.98 -11.56 -5.37
CA ASN A 625 7.72 -10.49 -4.42
C ASN A 625 7.09 -9.26 -5.09
N THR A 626 7.57 -8.86 -6.26
CA THR A 626 6.99 -7.73 -7.02
C THR A 626 5.52 -7.98 -7.32
N MET A 627 5.17 -9.19 -7.74
CA MET A 627 3.80 -9.55 -8.08
C MET A 627 2.92 -9.84 -6.85
N SER A 628 3.52 -10.04 -5.68
CA SER A 628 2.80 -10.18 -4.41
C SER A 628 2.21 -8.86 -3.89
N HIS A 629 2.70 -7.73 -4.41
CA HIS A 629 2.10 -6.40 -4.21
C HIS A 629 0.96 -6.18 -5.22
N VAL A 630 -0.13 -6.90 -4.99
CA VAL A 630 -1.31 -6.93 -5.88
C VAL A 630 -1.99 -5.57 -5.96
N GLU A 631 -1.78 -4.70 -4.96
CA GLU A 631 -2.23 -3.32 -4.95
C GLU A 631 -1.59 -2.42 -6.04
N SER A 632 -0.55 -2.91 -6.72
CA SER A 632 0.13 -2.21 -7.81
C SER A 632 -0.44 -2.60 -9.19
N VAL A 633 -0.32 -1.70 -10.16
CA VAL A 633 -0.74 -1.96 -11.55
C VAL A 633 0.14 -3.07 -12.15
N LEU A 634 -0.49 -4.16 -12.59
CA LEU A 634 0.21 -5.36 -13.06
C LEU A 634 1.07 -5.06 -14.29
N LYS A 635 0.54 -4.29 -15.25
CA LYS A 635 1.29 -3.87 -16.44
C LYS A 635 2.60 -3.17 -16.08
N ILE A 636 2.56 -2.22 -15.15
CA ILE A 636 3.74 -1.46 -14.68
C ILE A 636 4.70 -2.38 -13.91
N ALA A 637 4.18 -3.33 -13.12
CA ALA A 637 4.98 -4.33 -12.43
C ALA A 637 5.74 -5.25 -13.40
N LEU A 638 5.12 -5.63 -14.52
CA LEU A 638 5.75 -6.43 -15.57
C LEU A 638 6.80 -5.63 -16.34
N GLU A 639 6.47 -4.41 -16.78
CA GLU A 639 7.42 -3.51 -17.45
C GLU A 639 8.67 -3.27 -16.61
N ARG A 640 8.48 -2.96 -15.32
CA ARG A 640 9.56 -2.81 -14.34
C ARG A 640 10.47 -4.03 -14.30
N THR A 641 9.87 -5.22 -14.29
CA THR A 641 10.60 -6.49 -14.22
C THR A 641 11.44 -6.71 -15.49
N VAL A 642 10.87 -6.44 -16.67
CA VAL A 642 11.59 -6.53 -17.95
C VAL A 642 12.74 -5.51 -18.03
N ILE A 643 12.51 -4.26 -17.62
CA ILE A 643 13.55 -3.23 -17.56
C ILE A 643 14.67 -3.66 -16.62
N SER A 644 14.35 -4.20 -15.43
CA SER A 644 15.35 -4.72 -14.49
C SER A 644 16.19 -5.83 -15.14
N TRP A 645 15.60 -6.71 -15.96
CA TRP A 645 16.34 -7.78 -16.67
C TRP A 645 17.30 -7.22 -17.70
N VAL A 646 16.84 -6.28 -18.53
CA VAL A 646 17.66 -5.70 -19.61
C VAL A 646 18.85 -4.94 -19.02
N PHE A 647 18.62 -4.06 -18.04
CA PHE A 647 19.71 -3.34 -17.39
C PHE A 647 20.63 -4.28 -16.61
N GLY A 648 20.06 -5.26 -15.91
CA GLY A 648 20.83 -6.26 -15.18
C GLY A 648 21.73 -7.10 -16.09
N LEU A 649 21.24 -7.47 -17.27
CA LEU A 649 21.99 -8.19 -18.29
C LEU A 649 23.14 -7.34 -18.83
N ILE A 650 22.87 -6.09 -19.23
CA ILE A 650 23.88 -5.17 -19.77
C ILE A 650 24.99 -4.96 -18.74
N ILE A 651 24.63 -4.61 -17.49
CA ILE A 651 25.60 -4.37 -16.42
C ILE A 651 26.38 -5.64 -16.10
N GLY A 652 25.72 -6.79 -16.06
CA GLY A 652 26.40 -8.08 -15.84
C GLY A 652 27.40 -8.43 -16.93
N LEU A 653 27.07 -8.18 -18.21
CA LEU A 653 27.99 -8.38 -19.33
C LEU A 653 29.18 -7.42 -19.29
N VAL A 654 28.96 -6.15 -18.94
CA VAL A 654 30.04 -5.16 -18.75
C VAL A 654 30.95 -5.58 -17.58
N ALA A 655 30.36 -5.93 -16.43
CA ALA A 655 31.10 -6.40 -15.27
C ALA A 655 31.92 -7.65 -15.59
N LEU A 656 31.34 -8.59 -16.36
CA LEU A 656 32.04 -9.77 -16.83
C LEU A 656 33.26 -9.43 -17.68
N LYS A 657 33.13 -8.49 -18.62
CA LYS A 657 34.24 -8.05 -19.48
C LYS A 657 35.37 -7.42 -18.64
N VAL A 658 35.02 -6.58 -17.67
CA VAL A 658 35.98 -5.96 -16.73
C VAL A 658 36.71 -7.03 -15.92
N VAL A 659 35.98 -7.99 -15.34
CA VAL A 659 36.56 -9.08 -14.55
C VAL A 659 37.46 -9.98 -15.40
N ASP A 660 37.06 -10.32 -16.63
CA ASP A 660 37.90 -11.12 -17.52
C ASP A 660 39.21 -10.41 -17.89
N VAL A 661 39.16 -9.12 -18.23
CA VAL A 661 40.36 -8.30 -18.52
C VAL A 661 41.27 -8.24 -17.29
N PHE A 662 40.72 -7.96 -16.12
CA PHE A 662 41.48 -7.87 -14.88
C PHE A 662 42.14 -9.20 -14.51
N MET A 663 41.43 -10.32 -14.69
CA MET A 663 41.98 -11.66 -14.43
C MET A 663 43.07 -12.04 -15.44
N ARG A 664 42.96 -11.63 -16.71
CA ARG A 664 44.03 -11.80 -17.70
C ARG A 664 45.27 -11.00 -17.30
N TYR A 665 45.08 -9.76 -16.86
CA TYR A 665 46.17 -8.88 -16.41
C TYR A 665 46.92 -9.46 -15.18
N ILE A 666 46.19 -9.99 -14.19
CA ILE A 666 46.81 -10.66 -13.02
C ILE A 666 47.58 -11.92 -13.43
N LYS A 667 47.02 -12.74 -14.35
CA LYS A 667 47.72 -13.93 -14.85
C LYS A 667 49.02 -13.57 -15.58
N ILE A 668 49.04 -12.50 -16.37
CA ILE A 668 50.25 -12.04 -17.06
C ILE A 668 51.31 -11.59 -16.05
N LYS A 669 50.91 -10.87 -15.00
CA LYS A 669 51.83 -10.38 -13.96
C LYS A 669 52.44 -11.52 -13.10
N ASN A 670 51.67 -12.58 -12.83
CA ASN A 670 52.15 -13.77 -12.12
C ASN A 670 52.99 -14.73 -12.98
N VAL A 671 53.10 -14.48 -14.30
CA VAL A 671 53.97 -15.23 -15.23
C VAL A 671 55.26 -14.43 -15.52
N HIS A 672 55.34 -13.17 -15.10
CA HIS A 672 56.50 -12.28 -15.26
C HIS A 672 57.20 -11.93 -13.95
N ASN A 673 56.70 -12.46 -12.82
CA ASN A 673 57.39 -12.60 -11.54
C ASN A 673 57.57 -14.09 -11.27
#